data_AF-A0A971FLS2-F1
#
_entry.id   AF-A0A971FLS2-F1
#
_cell.length_a   1.000
_cell.length_b   1.000
_cell.length_c   1.000
_cell.angle_alpha   90.00
_cell.angle_beta   90.00
_cell.angle_gamma   90.00
#
_symmetry.space_group_name_H-M   'P 1'
#
loop_
_entity.id
_entity.type
_entity.pdbx_description
1 polymer ?
#
loop_
_entity_poly.entity_id
_entity_poly.type
_entity_poly.pdbx_seq_one_letter_code
_entity_poly.pdbx_strand_id
1 'polypeptide(L)'
;MRNFFSFIFAGLCIIQTPLFAENSWLPEDFTLFNVTAPFFPAPGKVTPFQTASFPEHVRGKMETGTEWVDAEVIRVDNGTLVFEQRAAESVDGKAVTASAVQSDITWLGTSEGLYYRTETGISRHEVYGEDGPLATRITGLATDSRGTLWVGTPLGLSLRKADGAWSHIQGQQGLPVEDVTALAVDGADRIWIGTSRGAILYQPYAEGRQWFYRAGKRYLPGDHVKSIAIAPEGSPVYFLTDAGPGRLDLVSTTLLEKANTIEKRVNERHRRLGLVADCVLDNAENPTSHTIPDKDNDGLWTAYHVAALSLCYGATGDPAARESARESMHALYMLQNASGTPGLVARSVVPPEIGKTKSEQWRPTPDGALYWKSDTSSDEIDGHYLAFYTYFEHIAQADASERSLIEKQTRALTDYLVDNNYQLIDWDGKRTRWGFWNPEALNDNPLNYVESGLNALQILSFLKVAHHITGDERYEEHFRKLIVEHHYLSNILLAKKCFPDENNHSDDQLGFVAWYPILQLEKDPRVRRALAAGVSRHYAVVKPEKPSFYTFVYATVDPAGADIPGAVENLREIPTDRRLYRAENSHRKDVSFSPLPNRFSRPVLTQALPADERCFAKWNADPYESDGGNDGHIEDDGAAYLLPYWMARYHGFIEETN
;
A
#
# COMPACT_ATOMS: atom_id res chain seq x y z
N MET A 1 19.38 63.43 0.15
CA MET A 1 18.21 63.93 0.90
C MET A 1 17.20 64.43 -0.13
N ARG A 2 15.94 63.95 -0.03
CA ARG A 2 14.77 64.13 -0.92
C ARG A 2 14.79 63.35 -2.24
N ASN A 3 13.74 62.67 -2.71
CA ASN A 3 12.44 62.26 -2.15
C ASN A 3 11.88 61.17 -3.08
N PHE A 4 11.25 60.16 -2.46
CA PHE A 4 10.19 59.27 -2.91
C PHE A 4 9.17 59.86 -3.92
N PHE A 5 8.75 59.12 -4.96
CA PHE A 5 7.33 58.72 -5.26
C PHE A 5 7.19 57.84 -6.54
N SER A 6 6.61 56.64 -6.35
CA SER A 6 5.62 55.86 -7.14
C SER A 6 5.68 55.64 -8.68
N PHE A 7 5.80 54.36 -9.04
CA PHE A 7 4.84 53.50 -9.78
C PHE A 7 4.25 53.88 -11.17
N ILE A 8 4.32 52.87 -12.07
CA ILE A 8 3.32 52.37 -13.04
C ILE A 8 3.56 52.53 -14.57
N PHE A 9 3.44 51.35 -15.22
CA PHE A 9 3.06 50.97 -16.60
C PHE A 9 4.08 50.73 -17.73
N ALA A 10 3.98 49.48 -18.23
CA ALA A 10 3.97 49.04 -19.62
C ALA A 10 5.31 48.68 -20.31
N GLY A 11 5.45 47.38 -20.55
CA GLY A 11 6.47 46.79 -21.42
C GLY A 11 6.30 45.28 -21.63
N LEU A 12 5.05 44.80 -21.68
CA LEU A 12 4.70 43.45 -22.15
C LEU A 12 4.66 43.53 -23.68
N CYS A 13 5.66 42.96 -24.37
CA CYS A 13 5.51 42.56 -25.76
C CYS A 13 6.49 41.45 -26.15
N ILE A 14 5.90 40.27 -26.35
CA ILE A 14 6.09 39.40 -27.52
C ILE A 14 7.50 38.81 -27.71
N ILE A 15 7.69 37.63 -27.13
CA ILE A 15 8.26 36.50 -27.88
C ILE A 15 7.37 35.28 -27.60
N GLN A 16 6.24 35.20 -28.30
CA GLN A 16 5.55 33.93 -28.56
C GLN A 16 5.58 33.73 -30.07
N THR A 17 6.66 33.14 -30.57
CA THR A 17 6.57 32.35 -31.79
C THR A 17 6.21 30.92 -31.37
N PRO A 18 5.08 30.36 -31.85
CA PRO A 18 4.72 28.99 -31.59
C PRO A 18 5.61 28.10 -32.47
N LEU A 19 6.71 27.60 -31.91
CA LEU A 19 7.29 26.38 -32.46
C LEU A 19 6.31 25.26 -32.12
N PHE A 20 5.82 24.59 -33.16
CA PHE A 20 4.74 23.59 -33.18
C PHE A 20 3.34 24.21 -33.26
N ALA A 21 2.86 24.37 -34.49
CA ALA A 21 1.46 24.13 -34.79
C ALA A 21 1.18 22.68 -34.40
N GLU A 22 0.76 22.50 -33.16
CA GLU A 22 0.31 21.22 -32.70
C GLU A 22 -1.00 20.90 -33.42
N ASN A 23 -0.99 19.85 -34.24
CA ASN A 23 -2.20 19.27 -34.81
C ASN A 23 -3.10 18.85 -33.65
N SER A 24 -4.00 19.74 -33.24
CA SER A 24 -4.93 19.54 -32.15
C SER A 24 -6.33 19.88 -32.62
N TRP A 25 -7.30 19.06 -32.21
CA TRP A 25 -8.71 19.31 -32.49
C TRP A 25 -9.32 20.31 -31.49
N LEU A 26 -8.63 20.64 -30.40
CA LEU A 26 -9.06 21.66 -29.46
C LEU A 26 -9.05 23.05 -30.14
N PRO A 27 -10.10 23.87 -29.96
CA PRO A 27 -10.12 25.24 -30.49
C PRO A 27 -8.90 26.05 -30.07
N GLU A 28 -8.39 26.92 -30.94
CA GLU A 28 -7.23 27.77 -30.63
C GLU A 28 -7.49 28.77 -29.48
N ASP A 29 -8.74 29.13 -29.27
CA ASP A 29 -9.23 30.00 -28.19
C ASP A 29 -9.66 29.23 -26.94
N PHE A 30 -9.49 27.90 -26.89
CA PHE A 30 -9.79 27.12 -25.70
C PHE A 30 -8.82 27.46 -24.56
N THR A 31 -9.32 28.12 -23.53
CA THR A 31 -8.53 28.50 -22.36
C THR A 31 -8.73 27.51 -21.22
N LEU A 32 -7.65 26.86 -20.80
CA LEU A 32 -7.54 26.27 -19.46
C LEU A 32 -7.14 27.39 -18.50
N PHE A 33 -7.74 27.45 -17.30
CA PHE A 33 -7.34 28.38 -16.24
C PHE A 33 -5.82 28.54 -16.20
N ASN A 34 -5.30 29.77 -16.31
CA ASN A 34 -3.89 30.16 -16.51
C ASN A 34 -2.84 29.25 -15.83
N VAL A 35 -2.54 28.09 -16.41
CA VAL A 35 -1.49 27.19 -15.96
C VAL A 35 -0.63 26.89 -17.18
N THR A 36 0.51 27.56 -17.25
CA THR A 36 1.66 27.07 -18.02
C THR A 36 2.13 25.78 -17.37
N ALA A 37 1.66 24.64 -17.88
CA ALA A 37 2.24 23.36 -17.53
C ALA A 37 3.72 23.37 -17.97
N PRO A 38 4.67 22.89 -17.15
CA PRO A 38 6.02 22.65 -17.63
C PRO A 38 5.93 21.70 -18.83
N PHE A 39 6.70 22.01 -19.86
CA PHE A 39 6.82 21.18 -21.05
C PHE A 39 7.33 19.80 -20.60
N PHE A 40 6.45 18.80 -20.52
CA PHE A 40 6.90 17.43 -20.30
C PHE A 40 7.62 17.00 -21.58
N PRO A 41 8.92 16.64 -21.52
CA PRO A 41 9.57 16.07 -22.69
C PRO A 41 8.82 14.78 -23.08
N ALA A 42 8.86 14.44 -24.37
CA ALA A 42 8.42 13.12 -24.82
C ALA A 42 9.06 12.05 -23.91
N PRO A 43 8.33 10.98 -23.52
CA PRO A 43 8.83 10.01 -22.56
C PRO A 43 10.21 9.54 -23.00
N GLY A 44 11.23 9.96 -22.24
CA GLY A 44 12.61 9.55 -22.48
C GLY A 44 12.72 8.05 -22.27
N LYS A 45 13.82 7.45 -22.73
CA LYS A 45 14.10 6.04 -22.39
C LYS A 45 14.13 5.89 -20.87
N VAL A 46 13.19 5.12 -20.33
CA VAL A 46 13.20 4.66 -18.94
C VAL A 46 14.44 3.80 -18.77
N THR A 47 15.25 4.08 -17.75
CA THR A 47 16.26 3.13 -17.29
C THR A 47 15.59 2.28 -16.22
N PRO A 48 15.37 0.98 -16.46
CA PRO A 48 14.66 0.12 -15.51
C PRO A 48 15.39 0.09 -14.16
N PHE A 49 14.63 0.19 -13.08
CA PHE A 49 15.14 -0.05 -11.74
C PHE A 49 15.41 -1.56 -11.58
N GLN A 50 16.65 -1.91 -11.33
CA GLN A 50 17.07 -3.30 -11.18
C GLN A 50 16.62 -3.82 -9.81
N THR A 51 15.78 -4.86 -9.80
CA THR A 51 15.30 -5.50 -8.58
C THR A 51 16.11 -6.76 -8.33
N ALA A 52 16.73 -6.82 -7.15
CA ALA A 52 17.39 -8.02 -6.64
C ALA A 52 16.54 -8.65 -5.53
N SER A 53 16.91 -9.87 -5.13
CA SER A 53 16.34 -10.51 -3.94
C SER A 53 16.49 -9.61 -2.72
N PHE A 54 15.47 -9.58 -1.87
CA PHE A 54 15.44 -8.81 -0.64
C PHE A 54 15.01 -9.68 0.54
N PRO A 55 15.43 -9.35 1.77
CA PRO A 55 15.03 -10.08 2.95
C PRO A 55 13.62 -9.68 3.41
N GLU A 56 12.77 -10.67 3.69
CA GLU A 56 11.50 -10.53 4.40
C GLU A 56 11.57 -11.23 5.75
N HIS A 57 11.06 -10.59 6.81
CA HIS A 57 10.93 -11.22 8.12
C HIS A 57 9.58 -11.93 8.21
N VAL A 58 9.59 -13.25 8.30
CA VAL A 58 8.38 -14.08 8.34
C VAL A 58 8.31 -14.81 9.66
N ARG A 59 7.13 -14.85 10.28
CA ARG A 59 6.92 -15.63 11.49
C ARG A 59 7.01 -17.13 11.17
N GLY A 60 7.97 -17.79 11.80
CA GLY A 60 8.21 -19.22 11.69
C GLY A 60 7.27 -20.02 12.57
N LYS A 61 7.02 -21.28 12.19
CA LYS A 61 6.35 -22.25 13.06
C LYS A 61 7.25 -22.63 14.23
N MET A 62 6.66 -22.82 15.40
CA MET A 62 7.38 -23.29 16.57
C MET A 62 6.52 -24.31 17.32
N GLU A 63 7.09 -25.48 17.63
CA GLU A 63 6.50 -26.48 18.50
C GLU A 63 7.19 -26.39 19.86
N THR A 64 6.46 -26.00 20.90
CA THR A 64 6.95 -25.96 22.27
C THR A 64 5.88 -26.44 23.23
N GLY A 65 6.28 -27.16 24.27
CA GLY A 65 5.40 -27.58 25.35
C GLY A 65 5.21 -26.45 26.36
N THR A 66 5.12 -26.81 27.64
CA THR A 66 4.94 -25.86 28.75
C THR A 66 6.25 -25.48 29.45
N GLU A 67 7.40 -25.93 28.94
CA GLU A 67 8.73 -25.69 29.52
C GLU A 67 9.14 -24.22 29.60
N TRP A 68 8.50 -23.35 28.82
CA TRP A 68 8.78 -21.91 28.78
C TRP A 68 8.02 -21.11 29.84
N VAL A 69 6.97 -21.69 30.47
CA VAL A 69 6.02 -20.93 31.30
C VAL A 69 6.72 -20.16 32.43
N ASP A 70 7.66 -20.82 33.09
CA ASP A 70 8.43 -20.21 34.18
C ASP A 70 9.73 -19.56 33.68
N ALA A 71 10.11 -19.74 32.41
CA ALA A 71 11.40 -19.28 31.90
C ALA A 71 11.48 -17.75 31.83
N GLU A 72 12.68 -17.24 32.09
CA GLU A 72 13.03 -15.83 31.96
C GLU A 72 14.01 -15.58 30.82
N VAL A 73 14.75 -16.63 30.43
CA VAL A 73 15.79 -16.58 29.41
C VAL A 73 15.57 -17.69 28.38
N ILE A 74 15.80 -17.36 27.12
CA ILE A 74 15.89 -18.31 26.02
C ILE A 74 17.30 -18.26 25.44
N ARG A 75 17.85 -19.42 25.08
CA ARG A 75 19.14 -19.52 24.38
C ARG A 75 19.14 -20.65 23.35
N VAL A 76 20.04 -20.55 22.38
CA VAL A 76 20.32 -21.64 21.44
C VAL A 76 21.57 -22.37 21.92
N ASP A 77 21.42 -23.65 22.25
CA ASP A 77 22.50 -24.55 22.69
C ASP A 77 22.62 -25.71 21.71
N ASN A 78 23.76 -25.80 21.00
CA ASN A 78 24.01 -26.84 20.00
C ASN A 78 22.83 -27.03 19.01
N GLY A 79 22.21 -25.92 18.57
CA GLY A 79 21.07 -25.91 17.66
C GLY A 79 19.70 -26.21 18.31
N THR A 80 19.65 -26.44 19.62
CA THR A 80 18.40 -26.68 20.36
C THR A 80 18.03 -25.46 21.19
N LEU A 81 16.73 -25.14 21.25
CA LEU A 81 16.22 -24.10 22.14
C LEU A 81 16.20 -24.59 23.58
N VAL A 82 16.74 -23.76 24.47
CA VAL A 82 16.75 -24.01 25.91
C VAL A 82 16.02 -22.87 26.61
N PHE A 83 15.13 -23.24 27.52
CA PHE A 83 14.36 -22.35 28.37
C PHE A 83 14.86 -22.46 29.80
N GLU A 84 15.23 -21.34 30.42
CA GLU A 84 15.84 -21.35 31.74
C GLU A 84 15.40 -20.17 32.60
N GLN A 85 15.53 -20.36 33.92
CA GLN A 85 15.52 -19.27 34.89
C GLN A 85 16.82 -18.49 34.76
N ARG A 86 16.79 -17.19 35.05
CA ARG A 86 18.03 -16.42 35.07
C ARG A 86 18.98 -16.94 36.15
N ALA A 87 20.26 -17.06 35.82
CA ALA A 87 21.27 -17.52 36.76
C ALA A 87 21.34 -16.62 38.00
N ALA A 88 21.52 -17.23 39.17
CA ALA A 88 21.60 -16.53 40.46
C ALA A 88 22.97 -15.83 40.68
N GLU A 89 23.45 -15.08 39.69
CA GLU A 89 24.58 -14.18 39.89
C GLU A 89 24.09 -12.89 40.56
N SER A 90 24.86 -12.36 41.53
CA SER A 90 24.55 -11.10 42.17
C SER A 90 25.79 -10.24 42.37
N VAL A 91 25.60 -8.92 42.34
CA VAL A 91 26.58 -7.91 42.69
C VAL A 91 25.95 -6.95 43.69
N ASP A 92 26.64 -6.67 44.80
CA ASP A 92 26.12 -5.89 45.93
C ASP A 92 24.72 -6.32 46.41
N GLY A 93 24.47 -7.63 46.42
CA GLY A 93 23.18 -8.21 46.84
C GLY A 93 22.03 -7.99 45.84
N LYS A 94 22.32 -7.51 44.63
CA LYS A 94 21.36 -7.32 43.54
C LYS A 94 21.56 -8.38 42.47
N ALA A 95 20.49 -9.00 42.00
CA ALA A 95 20.55 -9.97 40.91
C ALA A 95 21.03 -9.30 39.62
N VAL A 96 21.93 -9.97 38.91
CA VAL A 96 22.37 -9.56 37.58
C VAL A 96 21.25 -9.85 36.58
N THR A 97 20.81 -8.82 35.85
CA THR A 97 19.74 -8.91 34.85
C THR A 97 20.26 -9.13 33.43
N ALA A 98 21.47 -8.65 33.15
CA ALA A 98 22.15 -8.82 31.87
C ALA A 98 23.67 -8.68 32.06
N SER A 99 24.45 -9.23 31.14
CA SER A 99 25.90 -9.05 31.09
C SER A 99 26.40 -8.97 29.66
N ALA A 100 27.48 -8.22 29.43
CA ALA A 100 28.16 -8.13 28.14
C ALA A 100 29.65 -7.84 28.35
N VAL A 101 30.48 -8.15 27.36
CA VAL A 101 31.91 -7.87 27.39
C VAL A 101 32.24 -6.79 26.36
N GLN A 102 32.84 -5.69 26.82
CA GLN A 102 33.37 -4.63 25.98
C GLN A 102 34.88 -4.55 26.20
N SER A 103 35.66 -5.00 25.21
CA SER A 103 37.11 -5.16 25.34
C SER A 103 37.48 -6.09 26.50
N ASP A 104 38.16 -5.58 27.54
CA ASP A 104 38.59 -6.28 28.75
C ASP A 104 37.62 -6.11 29.93
N ILE A 105 36.52 -5.38 29.73
CA ILE A 105 35.55 -5.05 30.77
C ILE A 105 34.30 -5.92 30.62
N THR A 106 33.95 -6.69 31.66
CA THR A 106 32.63 -7.34 31.75
C THR A 106 31.65 -6.40 32.44
N TRP A 107 30.68 -5.90 31.70
CA TRP A 107 29.58 -5.09 32.21
C TRP A 107 28.46 -5.97 32.76
N LEU A 108 27.90 -5.57 33.90
CA LEU A 108 26.85 -6.29 34.62
C LEU A 108 25.70 -5.32 34.92
N GLY A 109 24.54 -5.57 34.35
CA GLY A 109 23.32 -4.82 34.61
C GLY A 109 22.56 -5.39 35.80
N THR A 110 21.89 -4.53 36.57
CA THR A 110 20.98 -4.92 37.65
C THR A 110 19.72 -4.06 37.62
N SER A 111 18.76 -4.36 38.51
CA SER A 111 17.59 -3.50 38.72
C SER A 111 17.92 -2.13 39.33
N GLU A 112 19.12 -1.93 39.87
CA GLU A 112 19.49 -0.75 40.66
C GLU A 112 20.82 -0.10 40.22
N GLY A 113 21.41 -0.55 39.13
CA GLY A 113 22.58 0.10 38.54
C GLY A 113 23.32 -0.73 37.51
N LEU A 114 24.27 -0.07 36.85
CA LEU A 114 25.26 -0.68 35.98
C LEU A 114 26.58 -0.86 36.75
N TYR A 115 27.16 -2.04 36.64
CA TYR A 115 28.43 -2.42 37.24
C TYR A 115 29.41 -2.86 36.15
N TYR A 116 30.69 -2.84 36.45
CA TYR A 116 31.74 -3.35 35.57
C TYR A 116 32.77 -4.14 36.37
N ARG A 117 33.22 -5.25 35.78
CA ARG A 117 34.25 -6.13 36.31
C ARG A 117 35.49 -6.00 35.45
N THR A 118 36.61 -5.73 36.10
CA THR A 118 37.96 -5.68 35.54
C THR A 118 38.84 -6.66 36.31
N GLU A 119 40.13 -6.76 35.96
CA GLU A 119 41.10 -7.54 36.73
C GLU A 119 41.19 -7.10 38.20
N THR A 120 40.91 -5.82 38.50
CA THR A 120 41.00 -5.27 39.87
C THR A 120 39.77 -5.51 40.74
N GLY A 121 38.69 -6.05 40.16
CA GLY A 121 37.44 -6.33 40.86
C GLY A 121 36.21 -5.75 40.18
N ILE A 122 35.10 -5.72 40.92
CA ILE A 122 33.81 -5.18 40.46
C ILE A 122 33.62 -3.78 41.04
N SER A 123 33.15 -2.84 40.22
CA SER A 123 32.82 -1.47 40.64
C SER A 123 31.53 -1.02 39.99
N ARG A 124 30.84 -0.07 40.65
CA ARG A 124 29.58 0.50 40.15
C ARG A 124 29.87 1.71 39.25
N HIS A 125 29.06 1.87 38.21
CA HIS A 125 28.99 3.10 37.44
C HIS A 125 28.04 4.08 38.13
N GLU A 126 28.58 5.22 38.58
CA GLU A 126 27.84 6.17 39.42
C GLU A 126 27.10 7.27 38.64
N VAL A 127 27.44 7.48 37.37
CA VAL A 127 26.87 8.55 36.54
C VAL A 127 25.75 8.00 35.64
N TYR A 128 24.68 8.77 35.46
CA TYR A 128 23.49 8.44 34.66
C TYR A 128 23.03 9.68 33.88
N GLY A 129 22.23 9.50 32.83
CA GLY A 129 21.88 10.58 31.91
C GLY A 129 22.97 10.79 30.86
N GLU A 130 23.37 12.04 30.60
CA GLU A 130 24.27 12.40 29.48
C GLU A 130 25.58 11.60 29.44
N ASP A 131 26.17 11.32 30.60
CA ASP A 131 27.45 10.63 30.75
C ASP A 131 27.30 9.18 31.28
N GLY A 132 26.13 8.56 31.09
CA GLY A 132 25.87 7.21 31.60
C GLY A 132 24.61 6.56 31.01
N PRO A 133 24.09 5.49 31.62
CA PRO A 133 22.80 4.94 31.23
C PRO A 133 21.64 5.92 31.51
N LEU A 134 20.60 5.89 30.69
CA LEU A 134 19.37 6.69 30.87
C LEU A 134 18.64 6.38 32.20
N ALA A 135 18.80 5.17 32.74
CA ALA A 135 18.17 4.77 33.99
C ALA A 135 19.07 3.82 34.80
N THR A 136 18.84 3.74 36.11
CA THR A 136 19.52 2.79 36.99
C THR A 136 19.11 1.35 36.73
N ARG A 137 17.86 1.12 36.32
CA ARG A 137 17.39 -0.21 35.95
C ARG A 137 17.93 -0.59 34.57
N ILE A 138 18.85 -1.54 34.54
CA ILE A 138 19.43 -2.09 33.31
C ILE A 138 18.67 -3.37 32.96
N THR A 139 18.11 -3.43 31.76
CA THR A 139 17.27 -4.56 31.30
C THR A 139 17.97 -5.43 30.27
N GLY A 140 18.91 -4.86 29.51
CA GLY A 140 19.70 -5.59 28.52
C GLY A 140 21.10 -4.99 28.37
N LEU A 141 22.06 -5.84 28.04
CA LEU A 141 23.42 -5.44 27.69
C LEU A 141 23.86 -6.28 26.49
N ALA A 142 24.45 -5.63 25.49
CA ALA A 142 25.06 -6.32 24.36
C ALA A 142 26.22 -5.48 23.81
N THR A 143 27.15 -6.09 23.09
CA THR A 143 28.28 -5.38 22.47
C THR A 143 28.37 -5.74 21.01
N ASP A 144 28.53 -4.75 20.15
CA ASP A 144 28.73 -4.97 18.72
C ASP A 144 30.22 -5.13 18.36
N SER A 145 30.50 -5.54 17.13
CA SER A 145 31.86 -5.78 16.64
C SER A 145 32.71 -4.50 16.58
N ARG A 146 32.08 -3.32 16.63
CA ARG A 146 32.74 -2.01 16.67
C ARG A 146 33.12 -1.56 18.08
N GLY A 147 32.84 -2.40 19.09
CA GLY A 147 33.12 -2.11 20.48
C GLY A 147 32.15 -1.13 21.13
N THR A 148 30.96 -0.95 20.56
CA THR A 148 29.88 -0.19 21.20
C THR A 148 29.13 -1.09 22.18
N LEU A 149 29.08 -0.68 23.44
CA LEU A 149 28.20 -1.30 24.44
C LEU A 149 26.81 -0.68 24.32
N TRP A 150 25.83 -1.53 24.03
CA TRP A 150 24.41 -1.22 24.00
C TRP A 150 23.80 -1.53 25.36
N VAL A 151 23.11 -0.56 25.94
CA VAL A 151 22.52 -0.62 27.27
C VAL A 151 21.02 -0.37 27.17
N GLY A 152 20.23 -1.40 27.45
CA GLY A 152 18.78 -1.34 27.48
C GLY A 152 18.27 -0.82 28.81
N THR A 153 17.33 0.11 28.77
CA THR A 153 16.69 0.70 29.95
C THR A 153 15.18 0.89 29.70
N PRO A 154 14.37 1.08 30.75
CA PRO A 154 12.95 1.43 30.58
C PRO A 154 12.69 2.80 29.92
N LEU A 155 13.73 3.61 29.66
CA LEU A 155 13.63 4.95 29.09
C LEU A 155 14.26 5.05 27.69
N GLY A 156 14.69 3.93 27.11
CA GLY A 156 15.32 3.84 25.80
C GLY A 156 16.68 3.14 25.84
N LEU A 157 17.49 3.35 24.80
CA LEU A 157 18.83 2.80 24.68
C LEU A 157 19.89 3.83 25.06
N SER A 158 20.91 3.38 25.78
CA SER A 158 22.16 4.12 25.94
C SER A 158 23.29 3.36 25.26
N LEU A 159 24.21 4.08 24.63
CA LEU A 159 25.32 3.53 23.89
C LEU A 159 26.61 4.10 24.48
N ARG A 160 27.53 3.22 24.84
CA ARG A 160 28.89 3.60 25.23
C ARG A 160 29.85 3.14 24.14
N LYS A 161 30.43 4.09 23.41
CA LYS A 161 31.41 3.83 22.36
C LYS A 161 32.72 3.29 22.93
N ALA A 162 33.58 2.77 22.05
CA ALA A 162 34.90 2.24 22.43
C ALA A 162 35.81 3.29 23.10
N ASP A 163 35.64 4.58 22.76
CA ASP A 163 36.34 5.71 23.40
C ASP A 163 35.74 6.11 24.77
N GLY A 164 34.64 5.48 25.17
CA GLY A 164 33.93 5.74 26.42
C GLY A 164 32.85 6.82 26.33
N ALA A 165 32.64 7.45 25.18
CA ALA A 165 31.60 8.45 25.00
C ALA A 165 30.20 7.82 25.04
N TRP A 166 29.27 8.51 25.72
CA TRP A 166 27.87 8.12 25.84
C TRP A 166 26.99 8.84 24.83
N SER A 167 25.92 8.16 24.40
CA SER A 167 24.82 8.73 23.61
C SER A 167 23.55 7.91 23.83
N HIS A 168 22.40 8.44 23.41
CA HIS A 168 21.10 7.84 23.68
C HIS A 168 20.22 7.78 22.45
N ILE A 169 19.33 6.78 22.43
CA ILE A 169 18.29 6.64 21.43
C ILE A 169 16.95 6.44 22.16
N GLN A 170 16.04 7.37 21.91
CA GLN A 170 14.66 7.39 22.38
C GLN A 170 13.72 7.59 21.18
N GLY A 171 12.43 7.85 21.41
CA GLY A 171 11.44 8.06 20.35
C GLY A 171 11.83 9.14 19.34
N GLN A 172 12.41 10.24 19.82
CA GLN A 172 12.88 11.33 18.96
C GLN A 172 14.01 10.93 17.99
N GLN A 173 14.72 9.84 18.27
CA GLN A 173 15.77 9.28 17.41
C GLN A 173 15.27 8.08 16.58
N GLY A 174 13.98 7.76 16.64
CA GLY A 174 13.35 6.71 15.84
C GLY A 174 13.01 5.43 16.60
N LEU A 175 13.25 5.33 17.92
CA LEU A 175 12.91 4.13 18.69
C LEU A 175 11.39 4.05 18.93
N PRO A 176 10.65 3.07 18.36
CA PRO A 176 9.19 3.06 18.46
C PRO A 176 8.67 2.89 19.90
N VAL A 177 9.36 2.08 20.70
CA VAL A 177 9.00 1.77 22.08
C VAL A 177 10.25 1.92 22.96
N GLU A 178 10.19 2.83 23.94
CA GLU A 178 11.32 3.17 24.80
C GLU A 178 11.53 2.18 25.96
N ASP A 179 10.50 1.42 26.34
CA ASP A 179 10.58 0.44 27.42
C ASP A 179 11.28 -0.84 26.94
N VAL A 180 12.62 -0.80 26.92
CA VAL A 180 13.48 -1.89 26.48
C VAL A 180 13.55 -2.97 27.55
N THR A 181 13.38 -4.23 27.15
CA THR A 181 13.33 -5.38 28.05
C THR A 181 14.43 -6.40 27.79
N ALA A 182 14.97 -6.47 26.57
CA ALA A 182 16.04 -7.38 26.18
C ALA A 182 16.87 -6.80 25.03
N LEU A 183 18.13 -7.22 24.92
CA LEU A 183 19.01 -6.87 23.81
C LEU A 183 19.77 -8.09 23.32
N ALA A 184 19.94 -8.19 22.00
CA ALA A 184 20.85 -9.14 21.37
C ALA A 184 21.46 -8.51 20.12
N VAL A 185 22.72 -8.81 19.83
CA VAL A 185 23.42 -8.33 18.63
C VAL A 185 23.81 -9.55 17.80
N ASP A 186 23.48 -9.51 16.50
CA ASP A 186 23.88 -10.58 15.58
C ASP A 186 25.24 -10.32 14.94
N GLY A 187 25.77 -11.32 14.22
CA GLY A 187 27.08 -11.24 13.58
C GLY A 187 27.19 -10.20 12.46
N ALA A 188 26.10 -9.53 12.07
CA ALA A 188 26.09 -8.42 11.13
C ALA A 188 25.96 -7.05 11.82
N ASP A 189 26.17 -7.00 13.15
CA ASP A 189 25.98 -5.83 14.01
C ASP A 189 24.56 -5.24 13.95
N ARG A 190 23.55 -6.06 13.65
CA ARG A 190 22.16 -5.65 13.78
C ARG A 190 21.70 -5.88 15.21
N ILE A 191 20.97 -4.92 15.74
CA ILE A 191 20.56 -4.89 17.14
C ILE A 191 19.10 -5.33 17.22
N TRP A 192 18.86 -6.48 17.84
CA TRP A 192 17.52 -6.94 18.20
C TRP A 192 17.17 -6.41 19.59
N ILE A 193 16.11 -5.63 19.64
CA ILE A 193 15.64 -4.93 20.84
C ILE A 193 14.29 -5.52 21.22
N GLY A 194 14.24 -6.18 22.36
CA GLY A 194 13.00 -6.60 22.99
C GLY A 194 12.39 -5.42 23.74
N THR A 195 11.08 -5.26 23.65
CA THR A 195 10.36 -4.22 24.37
C THR A 195 9.12 -4.79 25.05
N SER A 196 8.45 -3.97 25.86
CA SER A 196 7.14 -4.34 26.40
C SER A 196 6.02 -4.38 25.36
N ARG A 197 6.26 -3.89 24.14
CA ARG A 197 5.29 -3.84 23.04
C ARG A 197 5.91 -4.27 21.71
N GLY A 198 6.46 -5.46 21.64
CA GLY A 198 7.00 -6.09 20.43
C GLY A 198 8.52 -6.10 20.39
N ALA A 199 9.07 -6.52 19.27
CA ALA A 199 10.51 -6.51 18.99
C ALA A 199 10.84 -5.44 17.94
N ILE A 200 12.06 -4.92 17.98
CA ILE A 200 12.58 -3.97 17.00
C ILE A 200 13.92 -4.50 16.49
N LEU A 201 14.07 -4.56 15.17
CA LEU A 201 15.38 -4.72 14.54
C LEU A 201 15.90 -3.33 14.17
N TYR A 202 17.08 -2.99 14.68
CA TYR A 202 17.79 -1.78 14.34
C TYR A 202 19.08 -2.11 13.57
N GLN A 203 19.26 -1.43 12.43
CA GLN A 203 20.42 -1.58 11.56
C GLN A 203 21.22 -0.27 11.55
N PRO A 204 22.03 0.01 12.59
CA PRO A 204 22.69 1.32 12.78
C PRO A 204 23.67 1.69 11.65
N TYR A 205 24.10 0.71 10.88
CA TYR A 205 25.13 0.85 9.85
C TYR A 205 24.61 0.65 8.42
N ALA A 206 23.29 0.46 8.25
CA ALA A 206 22.66 0.33 6.95
C ALA A 206 22.39 1.71 6.32
N GLU A 207 22.48 1.77 5.00
CA GLU A 207 21.94 2.87 4.20
C GLU A 207 20.42 2.68 4.02
N GLY A 208 19.65 3.76 4.04
CA GLY A 208 18.20 3.71 3.89
C GLY A 208 17.45 3.46 5.20
N ARG A 209 16.46 2.56 5.20
CA ARG A 209 15.63 2.28 6.37
C ARG A 209 16.42 1.51 7.42
N GLN A 210 16.46 2.05 8.64
CA GLN A 210 17.24 1.46 9.74
C GLN A 210 16.38 0.78 10.82
N TRP A 211 15.10 1.12 10.90
CA TRP A 211 14.18 0.68 11.94
C TRP A 211 13.10 -0.24 11.38
N PHE A 212 12.92 -1.38 12.05
CA PHE A 212 11.94 -2.39 11.67
C PHE A 212 11.20 -2.85 12.92
N TYR A 213 9.98 -2.37 13.09
CA TYR A 213 9.12 -2.73 14.21
C TYR A 213 8.35 -4.03 13.92
N ARG A 214 8.42 -4.99 14.85
CA ARG A 214 7.88 -6.35 14.74
C ARG A 214 6.98 -6.63 15.92
N ALA A 215 5.71 -6.25 15.78
CA ALA A 215 4.69 -6.36 16.82
C ALA A 215 3.42 -7.04 16.31
N GLY A 216 2.63 -7.55 17.26
CA GLY A 216 1.39 -8.26 17.02
C GLY A 216 1.59 -9.64 16.40
N LYS A 217 0.47 -10.35 16.23
CA LYS A 217 0.42 -11.74 15.75
C LYS A 217 1.03 -11.98 14.36
N ARG A 218 1.24 -10.92 13.56
CA ARG A 218 2.01 -11.04 12.31
C ARG A 218 3.42 -11.54 12.58
N TYR A 219 4.06 -11.04 13.64
CA TYR A 219 5.48 -11.30 13.92
C TYR A 219 5.71 -12.10 15.19
N LEU A 220 4.94 -11.84 16.26
CA LEU A 220 5.17 -12.42 17.58
C LEU A 220 3.88 -13.04 18.15
N PRO A 221 3.97 -14.13 18.94
CA PRO A 221 2.81 -14.67 19.65
C PRO A 221 2.30 -13.74 20.75
N GLY A 222 3.19 -12.96 21.38
CA GLY A 222 2.91 -11.96 22.40
C GLY A 222 3.87 -10.78 22.26
N ASP A 223 3.42 -9.60 22.70
CA ASP A 223 4.18 -8.37 22.51
C ASP A 223 5.16 -8.10 23.65
N HIS A 224 4.98 -8.64 24.85
CA HIS A 224 5.95 -8.42 25.91
C HIS A 224 7.15 -9.36 25.76
N VAL A 225 8.25 -8.86 25.16
CA VAL A 225 9.47 -9.66 24.95
C VAL A 225 10.26 -9.74 26.25
N LYS A 226 10.55 -10.95 26.71
CA LYS A 226 11.34 -11.21 27.94
C LYS A 226 12.82 -11.47 27.64
N SER A 227 13.11 -12.17 26.55
CA SER A 227 14.46 -12.60 26.17
C SER A 227 14.54 -12.87 24.67
N ILE A 228 15.74 -12.73 24.11
CA ILE A 228 16.02 -12.91 22.68
C ILE A 228 17.20 -13.86 22.55
N ALA A 229 17.07 -14.84 21.66
CA ALA A 229 18.18 -15.70 21.24
C ALA A 229 18.32 -15.66 19.72
N ILE A 230 19.54 -15.58 19.23
CA ILE A 230 19.85 -15.53 17.80
C ILE A 230 20.51 -16.87 17.45
N ALA A 231 20.05 -17.50 16.36
CA ALA A 231 20.73 -18.70 15.86
C ALA A 231 22.18 -18.36 15.44
N PRO A 232 23.14 -19.31 15.51
CA PRO A 232 24.54 -19.05 15.16
C PRO A 232 24.76 -18.40 13.77
N GLU A 233 23.89 -18.73 12.82
CA GLU A 233 23.85 -18.20 11.46
C GLU A 233 23.20 -16.80 11.34
N GLY A 234 22.69 -16.23 12.43
CA GLY A 234 22.02 -14.93 12.50
C GLY A 234 20.51 -14.94 12.24
N SER A 235 19.95 -16.04 11.76
CA SER A 235 18.52 -16.27 11.56
C SER A 235 18.23 -17.78 11.58
N PRO A 236 17.20 -18.27 12.28
CA PRO A 236 16.12 -17.51 12.90
C PRO A 236 16.54 -16.74 14.15
N VAL A 237 15.70 -15.78 14.51
CA VAL A 237 15.73 -15.12 15.81
C VAL A 237 14.54 -15.58 16.62
N TYR A 238 14.79 -15.90 17.88
CA TYR A 238 13.83 -16.44 18.82
C TYR A 238 13.52 -15.42 19.90
N PHE A 239 12.24 -15.31 20.25
CA PHE A 239 11.75 -14.37 21.25
C PHE A 239 10.96 -15.15 22.29
N LEU A 240 11.38 -15.07 23.55
CA LEU A 240 10.52 -15.50 24.65
C LEU A 240 9.57 -14.35 24.98
N THR A 241 8.26 -14.58 24.88
CA THR A 241 7.24 -13.54 25.14
C THR A 241 6.35 -13.93 26.32
N ASP A 242 5.43 -13.04 26.71
CA ASP A 242 4.37 -13.33 27.67
C ASP A 242 3.32 -14.34 27.18
N ALA A 243 3.13 -14.48 25.87
CA ALA A 243 2.22 -15.45 25.25
C ALA A 243 2.92 -16.72 24.74
N GLY A 244 4.20 -16.89 25.07
CA GLY A 244 5.01 -18.05 24.65
C GLY A 244 6.16 -17.69 23.71
N PRO A 245 6.96 -18.67 23.30
CA PRO A 245 8.11 -18.43 22.46
C PRO A 245 7.71 -18.25 20.98
N GLY A 246 8.37 -17.32 20.30
CA GLY A 246 8.17 -16.98 18.89
C GLY A 246 9.45 -17.11 18.08
N ARG A 247 9.32 -17.40 16.79
CA ARG A 247 10.42 -17.53 15.83
C ARG A 247 10.19 -16.56 14.69
N LEU A 248 11.20 -15.75 14.36
CA LEU A 248 11.24 -14.96 13.13
C LEU A 248 12.34 -15.50 12.22
N ASP A 249 11.96 -15.87 11.02
CA ASP A 249 12.85 -16.30 9.95
C ASP A 249 13.13 -15.13 9.01
N LEU A 250 14.37 -15.04 8.53
CA LEU A 250 14.76 -14.18 7.43
C LEU A 250 14.67 -14.97 6.11
N VAL A 251 13.67 -14.65 5.29
CA VAL A 251 13.45 -15.30 4.00
C VAL A 251 13.93 -14.37 2.90
N SER A 252 14.90 -14.80 2.10
CA SER A 252 15.29 -14.09 0.88
C SER A 252 14.28 -14.39 -0.22
N THR A 253 13.71 -13.37 -0.83
CA THR A 253 12.73 -13.52 -1.92
C THR A 253 12.84 -12.41 -2.97
N THR A 254 12.22 -12.60 -4.14
CA THR A 254 12.08 -11.60 -5.20
C THR A 254 10.66 -11.06 -5.28
N LEU A 255 10.45 -9.94 -5.99
CA LEU A 255 9.10 -9.42 -6.22
C LEU A 255 8.27 -10.39 -7.07
N LEU A 256 8.89 -11.04 -8.05
CA LEU A 256 8.26 -12.09 -8.84
C LEU A 256 7.78 -13.28 -8.00
N GLU A 257 8.60 -13.77 -7.06
CA GLU A 257 8.21 -14.87 -6.18
C GLU A 257 7.03 -14.50 -5.27
N LYS A 258 7.00 -13.26 -4.76
CA LYS A 258 5.84 -12.72 -4.04
C LYS A 258 4.60 -12.71 -4.93
N ALA A 259 4.70 -12.17 -6.15
CA ALA A 259 3.59 -12.13 -7.11
C ALA A 259 3.03 -13.53 -7.40
N ASN A 260 3.91 -14.49 -7.67
CA ASN A 260 3.54 -15.88 -7.93
C ASN A 260 2.85 -16.54 -6.74
N THR A 261 3.34 -16.27 -5.52
CA THR A 261 2.74 -16.79 -4.28
C THR A 261 1.33 -16.24 -4.07
N ILE A 262 1.15 -14.93 -4.31
CA ILE A 262 -0.15 -14.26 -4.16
C ILE A 262 -1.14 -14.78 -5.21
N GLU A 263 -0.77 -14.83 -6.50
CA GLU A 263 -1.65 -15.34 -7.56
C GLU A 263 -2.01 -16.83 -7.35
N LYS A 264 -1.07 -17.64 -6.84
CA LYS A 264 -1.37 -19.03 -6.46
C LYS A 264 -2.49 -19.07 -5.41
N ARG A 265 -2.41 -18.23 -4.36
CA ARG A 265 -3.44 -18.20 -3.31
C ARG A 265 -4.78 -17.69 -3.83
N VAL A 266 -4.79 -16.73 -4.75
CA VAL A 266 -6.03 -16.28 -5.41
C VAL A 266 -6.80 -17.47 -5.96
N ASN A 267 -6.11 -18.32 -6.72
CA ASN A 267 -6.71 -19.51 -7.33
C ASN A 267 -7.08 -20.61 -6.32
N GLU A 268 -6.40 -20.67 -5.17
CA GLU A 268 -6.71 -21.64 -4.10
C GLU A 268 -7.87 -21.21 -3.18
N ARG A 269 -8.09 -19.90 -2.96
CA ARG A 269 -8.95 -19.41 -1.87
C ARG A 269 -9.83 -18.18 -2.14
N HIS A 270 -9.66 -17.48 -3.27
CA HIS A 270 -10.31 -16.19 -3.50
C HIS A 270 -11.28 -16.18 -4.68
N ARG A 271 -11.47 -17.32 -5.35
CA ARG A 271 -12.37 -17.48 -6.52
C ARG A 271 -13.80 -17.79 -6.07
N ARG A 272 -14.74 -16.88 -6.31
CA ARG A 272 -16.19 -17.13 -6.16
C ARG A 272 -16.91 -16.81 -7.47
N LEU A 273 -17.34 -17.85 -8.19
CA LEU A 273 -17.99 -17.70 -9.51
C LEU A 273 -17.09 -16.93 -10.52
N GLY A 274 -15.78 -17.18 -10.47
CA GLY A 274 -14.76 -16.45 -11.23
C GLY A 274 -14.39 -15.07 -10.66
N LEU A 275 -15.24 -14.46 -9.80
CA LEU A 275 -14.92 -13.23 -9.09
C LEU A 275 -13.74 -13.45 -8.13
N VAL A 276 -12.91 -12.44 -7.99
CA VAL A 276 -11.76 -12.41 -7.07
C VAL A 276 -12.12 -11.52 -5.89
N ALA A 277 -12.13 -12.08 -4.68
CA ALA A 277 -12.52 -11.37 -3.47
C ALA A 277 -11.75 -11.86 -2.24
N ASP A 278 -11.64 -11.00 -1.22
CA ASP A 278 -11.05 -11.35 0.07
C ASP A 278 -11.74 -12.59 0.69
N CYS A 279 -10.97 -13.44 1.37
CA CYS A 279 -11.51 -14.61 2.06
C CYS A 279 -11.41 -14.48 3.59
N VAL A 280 -12.33 -15.16 4.29
CA VAL A 280 -12.37 -15.25 5.74
C VAL A 280 -11.90 -16.63 6.17
N LEU A 281 -10.83 -16.65 6.96
CA LEU A 281 -10.18 -17.84 7.48
C LEU A 281 -10.77 -18.25 8.84
N ASP A 282 -10.95 -19.55 9.05
CA ASP A 282 -11.36 -20.12 10.35
C ASP A 282 -10.31 -19.89 11.45
N ASN A 283 -9.03 -19.86 11.06
CA ASN A 283 -7.91 -19.57 11.95
C ASN A 283 -6.90 -18.66 11.25
N ALA A 284 -6.50 -17.58 11.94
CA ALA A 284 -5.59 -16.58 11.42
C ALA A 284 -4.14 -17.05 11.26
N GLU A 285 -3.70 -18.13 11.91
CA GLU A 285 -2.32 -18.63 11.84
C GLU A 285 -2.24 -19.88 10.96
N ASN A 286 -3.09 -20.87 11.26
CA ASN A 286 -3.12 -22.18 10.64
C ASN A 286 -4.53 -22.49 10.10
N PRO A 287 -4.96 -21.82 9.00
CA PRO A 287 -6.29 -22.02 8.46
C PRO A 287 -6.48 -23.46 7.96
N THR A 288 -7.62 -24.06 8.29
CA THR A 288 -8.04 -25.37 7.78
C THR A 288 -9.22 -25.27 6.82
N SER A 289 -9.92 -24.14 6.86
CA SER A 289 -11.05 -23.82 5.98
C SER A 289 -11.15 -22.31 5.76
N HIS A 290 -11.87 -21.92 4.71
CA HIS A 290 -12.12 -20.51 4.41
C HIS A 290 -13.52 -20.34 3.81
N THR A 291 -14.02 -19.10 3.83
CA THR A 291 -15.25 -18.68 3.15
C THR A 291 -14.99 -17.42 2.34
N ILE A 292 -15.74 -17.21 1.25
CA ILE A 292 -15.61 -16.05 0.38
C ILE A 292 -16.97 -15.33 0.37
N PRO A 293 -17.23 -14.42 1.32
CA PRO A 293 -18.50 -13.70 1.36
C PRO A 293 -18.65 -12.76 0.15
N ASP A 294 -19.88 -12.39 -0.16
CA ASP A 294 -20.17 -11.27 -1.07
C ASP A 294 -19.71 -9.93 -0.49
N LYS A 295 -19.24 -9.04 -1.37
CA LYS A 295 -18.80 -7.69 -1.02
C LYS A 295 -19.38 -6.66 -1.98
N ASP A 296 -19.35 -5.41 -1.54
CA ASP A 296 -19.91 -4.26 -2.25
C ASP A 296 -19.08 -3.80 -3.44
N ASN A 297 -17.88 -4.37 -3.61
CA ASN A 297 -16.84 -4.00 -4.56
C ASN A 297 -16.24 -5.24 -5.27
N ASP A 298 -17.01 -6.33 -5.41
CA ASP A 298 -16.49 -7.57 -6.03
C ASP A 298 -16.05 -7.32 -7.48
N GLY A 299 -16.77 -6.47 -8.22
CA GLY A 299 -16.42 -6.13 -9.60
C GLY A 299 -15.12 -5.33 -9.68
N LEU A 300 -14.95 -4.32 -8.84
CA LEU A 300 -13.73 -3.50 -8.79
C LEU A 300 -12.47 -4.35 -8.54
N TRP A 301 -12.47 -5.22 -7.53
CA TRP A 301 -11.28 -6.03 -7.21
C TRP A 301 -11.03 -7.13 -8.25
N THR A 302 -12.10 -7.71 -8.80
CA THR A 302 -11.99 -8.61 -9.96
C THR A 302 -11.39 -7.89 -11.17
N ALA A 303 -11.75 -6.63 -11.41
CA ALA A 303 -11.18 -5.84 -12.49
C ALA A 303 -9.69 -5.52 -12.29
N TYR A 304 -9.24 -5.27 -11.06
CA TYR A 304 -7.82 -5.13 -10.77
C TYR A 304 -7.05 -6.41 -11.09
N HIS A 305 -7.64 -7.58 -10.78
CA HIS A 305 -7.07 -8.87 -11.13
C HIS A 305 -7.00 -9.03 -12.66
N VAL A 306 -8.08 -8.76 -13.41
CA VAL A 306 -8.05 -8.77 -14.89
C VAL A 306 -6.92 -7.89 -15.43
N ALA A 307 -6.79 -6.66 -14.91
CA ALA A 307 -5.76 -5.73 -15.35
C ALA A 307 -4.35 -6.22 -15.03
N ALA A 308 -4.13 -6.72 -13.81
CA ALA A 308 -2.84 -7.26 -13.39
C ALA A 308 -2.39 -8.42 -14.28
N LEU A 309 -3.28 -9.38 -14.54
CA LEU A 309 -2.94 -10.59 -15.29
C LEU A 309 -2.90 -10.35 -16.81
N SER A 310 -3.66 -9.36 -17.33
CA SER A 310 -3.50 -8.89 -18.71
C SER A 310 -2.14 -8.22 -18.93
N LEU A 311 -1.69 -7.40 -17.99
CA LEU A 311 -0.35 -6.78 -18.03
C LEU A 311 0.76 -7.82 -17.83
N CYS A 312 0.55 -8.82 -16.97
CA CYS A 312 1.45 -9.98 -16.85
C CYS A 312 1.63 -10.68 -18.19
N TYR A 313 0.52 -11.01 -18.87
CA TYR A 313 0.57 -11.61 -20.20
C TYR A 313 1.27 -10.71 -21.21
N GLY A 314 0.97 -9.41 -21.21
CA GLY A 314 1.66 -8.43 -22.07
C GLY A 314 3.17 -8.36 -21.82
N ALA A 315 3.62 -8.53 -20.57
CA ALA A 315 5.03 -8.46 -20.20
C ALA A 315 5.80 -9.77 -20.45
N THR A 316 5.13 -10.92 -20.38
CA THR A 316 5.79 -12.24 -20.30
C THR A 316 5.38 -13.23 -21.39
N GLY A 317 4.21 -13.05 -21.98
CA GLY A 317 3.57 -14.04 -22.85
C GLY A 317 3.05 -15.29 -22.11
N ASP A 318 2.96 -15.29 -20.78
CA ASP A 318 2.55 -16.46 -19.99
C ASP A 318 1.07 -16.85 -20.25
N PRO A 319 0.80 -18.02 -20.87
CA PRO A 319 -0.56 -18.45 -21.13
C PRO A 319 -1.40 -18.67 -19.85
N ALA A 320 -0.78 -18.98 -18.70
CA ALA A 320 -1.52 -19.14 -17.46
C ALA A 320 -2.11 -17.80 -16.98
N ALA A 321 -1.35 -16.71 -17.11
CA ALA A 321 -1.84 -15.36 -16.83
C ALA A 321 -3.01 -14.99 -17.74
N ARG A 322 -2.94 -15.34 -19.04
CA ARG A 322 -4.02 -15.11 -20.00
C ARG A 322 -5.32 -15.81 -19.59
N GLU A 323 -5.26 -17.10 -19.24
CA GLU A 323 -6.46 -17.83 -18.84
C GLU A 323 -7.01 -17.35 -17.48
N SER A 324 -6.14 -17.01 -16.52
CA SER A 324 -6.55 -16.45 -15.23
C SER A 324 -7.27 -15.10 -15.38
N ALA A 325 -6.77 -14.24 -16.28
CA ALA A 325 -7.44 -12.98 -16.64
C ALA A 325 -8.78 -13.21 -17.35
N ARG A 326 -8.84 -14.17 -18.28
CA ARG A 326 -10.07 -14.52 -19.01
C ARG A 326 -11.18 -14.99 -18.06
N GLU A 327 -10.87 -15.85 -17.09
CA GLU A 327 -11.84 -16.29 -16.10
C GLU A 327 -12.44 -15.12 -15.31
N SER A 328 -11.57 -14.24 -14.78
CA SER A 328 -12.00 -13.02 -14.08
C SER A 328 -12.82 -12.08 -14.97
N MET A 329 -12.43 -11.94 -16.25
CA MET A 329 -13.11 -11.08 -17.20
C MET A 329 -14.52 -11.59 -17.52
N HIS A 330 -14.68 -12.89 -17.66
CA HIS A 330 -16.00 -13.51 -17.84
C HIS A 330 -16.88 -13.35 -16.61
N ALA A 331 -16.30 -13.30 -15.40
CA ALA A 331 -17.03 -12.95 -14.18
C ALA A 331 -17.49 -11.48 -14.17
N LEU A 332 -16.72 -10.54 -14.72
CA LEU A 332 -17.18 -9.16 -14.92
C LEU A 332 -18.34 -9.09 -15.93
N TYR A 333 -18.26 -9.85 -17.04
CA TYR A 333 -19.39 -9.96 -17.97
C TYR A 333 -20.63 -10.54 -17.28
N MET A 334 -20.47 -11.51 -16.38
CA MET A 334 -21.58 -12.02 -15.58
C MET A 334 -22.21 -10.90 -14.74
N LEU A 335 -21.42 -10.06 -14.05
CA LEU A 335 -21.94 -8.92 -13.29
C LEU A 335 -22.70 -7.92 -14.19
N GLN A 336 -22.17 -7.64 -15.38
CA GLN A 336 -22.79 -6.72 -16.34
C GLN A 336 -24.13 -7.25 -16.88
N ASN A 337 -24.28 -8.56 -17.02
CA ASN A 337 -25.48 -9.18 -17.58
C ASN A 337 -26.50 -9.61 -16.51
N ALA A 338 -26.14 -9.60 -15.22
CA ALA A 338 -26.95 -10.19 -14.16
C ALA A 338 -28.35 -9.56 -14.02
N SER A 339 -28.47 -8.25 -14.24
CA SER A 339 -29.75 -7.54 -14.18
C SER A 339 -30.71 -7.89 -15.32
N GLY A 340 -30.20 -8.44 -16.42
CA GLY A 340 -30.92 -8.59 -17.69
C GLY A 340 -31.09 -7.29 -18.49
N THR A 341 -30.67 -6.16 -17.93
CA THR A 341 -30.68 -4.86 -18.61
C THR A 341 -29.29 -4.60 -19.19
N PRO A 342 -29.12 -4.53 -20.52
CA PRO A 342 -27.82 -4.28 -21.13
C PRO A 342 -27.19 -2.99 -20.59
N GLY A 343 -25.98 -3.10 -20.03
CA GLY A 343 -25.23 -1.97 -19.50
C GLY A 343 -25.50 -1.61 -18.03
N LEU A 344 -26.50 -2.23 -17.37
CA LEU A 344 -26.69 -2.09 -15.93
C LEU A 344 -25.90 -3.15 -15.17
N VAL A 345 -24.70 -2.75 -14.75
CA VAL A 345 -23.75 -3.59 -13.99
C VAL A 345 -24.25 -3.82 -12.56
N ALA A 346 -24.13 -5.04 -12.06
CA ALA A 346 -24.36 -5.39 -10.66
C ALA A 346 -23.09 -5.22 -9.81
N ARG A 347 -23.25 -4.90 -8.51
CA ARG A 347 -22.11 -4.87 -7.55
C ARG A 347 -21.53 -6.25 -7.27
N SER A 348 -22.42 -7.23 -7.16
CA SER A 348 -22.09 -8.60 -6.76
C SER A 348 -23.22 -9.53 -7.17
N VAL A 349 -22.90 -10.83 -7.22
CA VAL A 349 -23.87 -11.90 -7.41
C VAL A 349 -23.68 -13.02 -6.39
N VAL A 350 -24.78 -13.66 -6.01
CA VAL A 350 -24.80 -14.83 -5.11
C VAL A 350 -25.81 -15.88 -5.60
N PRO A 351 -25.64 -17.15 -5.20
CA PRO A 351 -26.65 -18.18 -5.44
C PRO A 351 -28.02 -17.85 -4.81
N PRO A 352 -29.13 -18.37 -5.37
CA PRO A 352 -30.49 -18.06 -4.90
C PRO A 352 -30.77 -18.39 -3.43
N GLU A 353 -30.16 -19.45 -2.89
CA GLU A 353 -30.29 -19.85 -1.49
C GLU A 353 -29.73 -18.80 -0.53
N ILE A 354 -28.69 -18.06 -0.93
CA ILE A 354 -28.14 -16.94 -0.18
C ILE A 354 -28.96 -15.69 -0.46
N GLY A 355 -29.19 -15.37 -1.74
CA GLY A 355 -29.84 -14.14 -2.18
C GLY A 355 -31.24 -13.92 -1.59
N LYS A 356 -32.03 -14.98 -1.43
CA LYS A 356 -33.37 -14.94 -0.81
C LYS A 356 -33.38 -14.47 0.66
N THR A 357 -32.24 -14.53 1.34
CA THR A 357 -32.09 -14.12 2.74
C THR A 357 -31.54 -12.70 2.90
N LYS A 358 -31.14 -12.07 1.79
CA LYS A 358 -30.50 -10.76 1.79
C LYS A 358 -31.55 -9.64 1.77
N SER A 359 -31.06 -8.40 1.85
CA SER A 359 -31.91 -7.19 1.81
C SER A 359 -32.62 -7.02 0.46
N GLU A 360 -33.57 -6.08 0.41
CA GLU A 360 -34.32 -5.73 -0.81
C GLU A 360 -33.46 -5.18 -1.97
N GLN A 361 -32.18 -4.89 -1.72
CA GLN A 361 -31.22 -4.56 -2.79
C GLN A 361 -30.83 -5.77 -3.64
N TRP A 362 -31.08 -6.99 -3.15
CA TRP A 362 -30.76 -8.22 -3.86
C TRP A 362 -31.95 -8.71 -4.68
N ARG A 363 -31.72 -8.97 -5.97
CA ARG A 363 -32.76 -9.28 -6.95
C ARG A 363 -32.44 -10.54 -7.70
N PRO A 364 -33.43 -11.40 -8.00
CA PRO A 364 -33.20 -12.55 -8.86
C PRO A 364 -32.79 -12.08 -10.27
N THR A 365 -31.87 -12.79 -10.89
CA THR A 365 -31.61 -12.66 -12.33
C THR A 365 -32.86 -13.09 -13.13
N PRO A 366 -33.03 -12.65 -14.38
CA PRO A 366 -34.23 -12.99 -15.18
C PRO A 366 -34.49 -14.49 -15.34
N ASP A 367 -33.44 -15.30 -15.37
CA ASP A 367 -33.48 -16.77 -15.45
C ASP A 367 -33.64 -17.45 -14.07
N GLY A 368 -33.56 -16.68 -12.98
CA GLY A 368 -33.62 -17.17 -11.60
C GLY A 368 -32.38 -17.94 -11.14
N ALA A 369 -31.29 -17.94 -11.93
CA ALA A 369 -30.08 -18.71 -11.63
C ALA A 369 -29.24 -18.08 -10.51
N LEU A 370 -29.27 -16.76 -10.37
CA LEU A 370 -28.49 -16.01 -9.36
C LEU A 370 -29.36 -14.91 -8.73
N TYR A 371 -28.83 -14.28 -7.69
CA TYR A 371 -29.26 -12.98 -7.20
C TYR A 371 -28.15 -11.96 -7.40
N TRP A 372 -28.49 -10.75 -7.83
CA TRP A 372 -27.56 -9.66 -8.02
C TRP A 372 -27.87 -8.49 -7.09
N LYS A 373 -26.84 -7.76 -6.67
CA LYS A 373 -26.96 -6.59 -5.78
C LYS A 373 -27.04 -5.29 -6.58
N SER A 374 -28.08 -4.50 -6.34
CA SER A 374 -28.34 -3.22 -7.01
C SER A 374 -27.61 -2.02 -6.37
N ASP A 375 -27.98 -0.79 -6.76
CA ASP A 375 -27.37 0.49 -6.34
C ASP A 375 -25.86 0.57 -6.64
N THR A 376 -25.47 0.14 -7.84
CA THR A 376 -24.07 0.04 -8.28
C THR A 376 -23.31 1.37 -8.18
N SER A 377 -22.14 1.30 -7.58
CA SER A 377 -21.27 2.45 -7.34
C SER A 377 -20.46 2.82 -8.58
N SER A 378 -19.90 4.03 -8.62
CA SER A 378 -19.01 4.45 -9.72
C SER A 378 -17.73 3.63 -9.77
N ASP A 379 -17.24 3.15 -8.63
CA ASP A 379 -16.02 2.34 -8.55
C ASP A 379 -16.11 1.02 -9.33
N GLU A 380 -17.28 0.41 -9.39
CA GLU A 380 -17.51 -0.78 -10.20
C GLU A 380 -17.31 -0.47 -11.68
N ILE A 381 -17.82 0.67 -12.14
CA ILE A 381 -17.72 1.10 -13.54
C ILE A 381 -16.26 1.46 -13.88
N ASP A 382 -15.57 2.19 -13.00
CA ASP A 382 -14.14 2.47 -13.12
C ASP A 382 -13.31 1.20 -13.30
N GLY A 383 -13.55 0.20 -12.44
CA GLY A 383 -12.92 -1.10 -12.54
C GLY A 383 -13.17 -1.74 -13.90
N HIS A 384 -14.43 -1.81 -14.35
CA HIS A 384 -14.77 -2.41 -15.65
C HIS A 384 -14.01 -1.74 -16.79
N TYR A 385 -13.90 -0.41 -16.85
CA TYR A 385 -13.16 0.26 -17.93
C TYR A 385 -11.65 0.05 -17.87
N LEU A 386 -11.05 -0.08 -16.68
CA LEU A 386 -9.65 -0.49 -16.54
C LEU A 386 -9.43 -1.93 -17.06
N ALA A 387 -10.30 -2.85 -16.68
CA ALA A 387 -10.27 -4.24 -17.15
C ALA A 387 -10.50 -4.31 -18.67
N PHE A 388 -11.46 -3.56 -19.20
CA PHE A 388 -11.76 -3.51 -20.63
C PHE A 388 -10.54 -3.07 -21.43
N TYR A 389 -9.92 -1.95 -21.03
CA TYR A 389 -8.74 -1.44 -21.70
C TYR A 389 -7.60 -2.47 -21.71
N THR A 390 -7.19 -2.96 -20.55
CA THR A 390 -6.03 -3.86 -20.42
C THR A 390 -6.27 -5.23 -21.06
N TYR A 391 -7.47 -5.79 -20.91
CA TYR A 391 -7.85 -7.07 -21.52
C TYR A 391 -7.92 -6.97 -23.04
N PHE A 392 -8.47 -5.87 -23.57
CA PHE A 392 -8.50 -5.63 -25.01
C PHE A 392 -7.10 -5.57 -25.60
N GLU A 393 -6.23 -4.74 -25.00
CA GLU A 393 -4.86 -4.51 -25.50
C GLU A 393 -4.00 -5.76 -25.53
N HIS A 394 -4.13 -6.64 -24.54
CA HIS A 394 -3.19 -7.74 -24.36
C HIS A 394 -3.75 -9.10 -24.68
N ILE A 395 -5.06 -9.32 -24.52
CA ILE A 395 -5.66 -10.65 -24.63
C ILE A 395 -6.65 -10.71 -25.78
N ALA A 396 -7.67 -9.85 -25.77
CA ALA A 396 -8.80 -9.98 -26.68
C ALA A 396 -8.41 -9.77 -28.15
N GLN A 397 -7.45 -8.89 -28.46
CA GLN A 397 -7.03 -8.65 -29.85
C GLN A 397 -6.53 -9.91 -30.57
N ALA A 398 -5.98 -10.88 -29.84
CA ALA A 398 -5.46 -12.12 -30.40
C ALA A 398 -6.53 -13.23 -30.53
N ASP A 399 -7.74 -13.03 -30.00
CA ASP A 399 -8.82 -14.01 -29.99
C ASP A 399 -10.12 -13.37 -30.50
N ALA A 400 -10.57 -13.78 -31.69
CA ALA A 400 -11.73 -13.18 -32.34
C ALA A 400 -13.03 -13.27 -31.52
N SER A 401 -13.18 -14.33 -30.71
CA SER A 401 -14.38 -14.52 -29.88
C SER A 401 -14.37 -13.56 -28.69
N GLU A 402 -13.22 -13.44 -28.02
CA GLU A 402 -13.02 -12.50 -26.92
C GLU A 402 -13.11 -11.05 -27.41
N ARG A 403 -12.52 -10.73 -28.58
CA ARG A 403 -12.62 -9.41 -29.22
C ARG A 403 -14.08 -9.02 -29.48
N SER A 404 -14.87 -9.92 -30.04
CA SER A 404 -16.28 -9.64 -30.32
C SER A 404 -17.08 -9.47 -29.03
N LEU A 405 -16.79 -10.26 -28.00
CA LEU A 405 -17.49 -10.19 -26.73
C LEU A 405 -17.19 -8.89 -25.97
N ILE A 406 -15.91 -8.50 -25.86
CA ILE A 406 -15.54 -7.25 -25.19
C ILE A 406 -16.10 -6.03 -25.92
N GLU A 407 -16.05 -6.00 -27.25
CA GLU A 407 -16.65 -4.91 -28.04
C GLU A 407 -18.14 -4.75 -27.74
N LYS A 408 -18.87 -5.87 -27.72
CA LYS A 408 -20.30 -5.89 -27.38
C LYS A 408 -20.56 -5.37 -25.97
N GLN A 409 -19.78 -5.83 -24.98
CA GLN A 409 -19.97 -5.47 -23.57
C GLN A 409 -19.60 -4.01 -23.30
N THR A 410 -18.48 -3.53 -23.85
CA THR A 410 -18.09 -2.12 -23.77
C THR A 410 -19.15 -1.22 -24.41
N ARG A 411 -19.65 -1.57 -25.61
CA ARG A 411 -20.72 -0.83 -26.29
C ARG A 411 -21.99 -0.79 -25.44
N ALA A 412 -22.45 -1.92 -24.92
CA ALA A 412 -23.68 -1.98 -24.12
C ALA A 412 -23.62 -1.09 -22.87
N LEU A 413 -22.49 -1.07 -22.16
CA LEU A 413 -22.31 -0.19 -20.99
C LEU A 413 -22.20 1.28 -21.40
N THR A 414 -21.41 1.59 -22.43
CA THR A 414 -21.18 2.98 -22.86
C THR A 414 -22.45 3.60 -23.42
N ASP A 415 -23.17 2.88 -24.27
CA ASP A 415 -24.47 3.33 -24.81
C ASP A 415 -25.47 3.54 -23.67
N TYR A 416 -25.51 2.64 -22.68
CA TYR A 416 -26.39 2.82 -21.51
C TYR A 416 -26.10 4.12 -20.75
N LEU A 417 -24.82 4.44 -20.53
CA LEU A 417 -24.45 5.70 -19.88
C LEU A 417 -24.83 6.89 -20.76
N VAL A 418 -24.45 6.90 -22.03
CA VAL A 418 -24.72 8.01 -22.96
C VAL A 418 -26.22 8.28 -23.11
N ASP A 419 -27.02 7.23 -23.32
CA ASP A 419 -28.46 7.33 -23.52
C ASP A 419 -29.19 7.82 -22.27
N ASN A 420 -28.62 7.57 -21.08
CA ASN A 420 -29.11 8.07 -19.80
C ASN A 420 -28.40 9.35 -19.35
N ASN A 421 -27.97 10.19 -20.29
CA ASN A 421 -27.28 11.46 -20.01
C ASN A 421 -26.08 11.27 -19.06
N TYR A 422 -25.21 10.30 -19.31
CA TYR A 422 -24.04 9.96 -18.49
C TYR A 422 -24.38 9.63 -17.02
N GLN A 423 -25.49 8.92 -16.81
CA GLN A 423 -25.90 8.45 -15.48
C GLN A 423 -26.12 6.94 -15.50
N LEU A 424 -25.77 6.28 -14.39
CA LEU A 424 -26.15 4.89 -14.18
C LEU A 424 -27.54 4.87 -13.52
N ILE A 425 -28.55 4.53 -14.32
CA ILE A 425 -29.92 4.35 -13.83
C ILE A 425 -30.08 2.92 -13.32
N ASP A 426 -30.65 2.75 -12.14
CA ASP A 426 -30.86 1.46 -11.52
C ASP A 426 -32.21 0.84 -11.95
N TRP A 427 -32.47 -0.39 -11.51
CA TRP A 427 -33.67 -1.16 -11.83
C TRP A 427 -35.01 -0.44 -11.53
N ASP A 428 -35.01 0.53 -10.59
CA ASP A 428 -36.20 1.28 -10.19
C ASP A 428 -36.44 2.55 -11.01
N GLY A 429 -35.61 2.78 -12.03
CA GLY A 429 -35.66 3.97 -12.89
C GLY A 429 -35.04 5.21 -12.25
N LYS A 430 -34.39 5.09 -11.08
CA LYS A 430 -33.63 6.19 -10.47
C LYS A 430 -32.13 5.97 -10.65
N ARG A 431 -31.39 7.07 -10.69
CA ARG A 431 -29.93 7.06 -10.66
C ARG A 431 -29.40 6.31 -9.42
N THR A 432 -28.37 5.49 -9.58
CA THR A 432 -27.63 4.92 -8.44
C THR A 432 -27.01 6.03 -7.61
N ARG A 433 -26.60 5.75 -6.36
CA ARG A 433 -26.04 6.79 -5.49
C ARG A 433 -24.84 7.52 -6.09
N TRP A 434 -23.90 6.77 -6.66
CA TRP A 434 -22.59 7.29 -7.10
C TRP A 434 -22.36 7.28 -8.62
N GLY A 435 -23.21 6.62 -9.41
CA GLY A 435 -23.05 6.55 -10.86
C GLY A 435 -23.60 7.79 -11.59
N PHE A 436 -22.88 8.91 -11.56
CA PHE A 436 -23.27 10.13 -12.24
C PHE A 436 -22.09 10.93 -12.77
N TRP A 437 -22.15 11.30 -14.04
CA TRP A 437 -21.05 11.97 -14.74
C TRP A 437 -21.52 13.09 -15.67
N ASN A 438 -22.75 13.56 -15.47
CA ASN A 438 -23.43 14.46 -16.38
C ASN A 438 -23.14 15.93 -16.06
N PRO A 439 -23.10 16.83 -17.07
CA PRO A 439 -22.74 18.23 -16.86
C PRO A 439 -23.59 18.96 -15.81
N GLU A 440 -24.89 18.72 -15.80
CA GLU A 440 -25.80 19.40 -14.86
C GLU A 440 -25.47 19.02 -13.41
N ALA A 441 -25.04 17.77 -13.18
CA ALA A 441 -24.67 17.33 -11.84
C ALA A 441 -23.26 17.79 -11.44
N LEU A 442 -22.31 17.89 -12.38
CA LEU A 442 -20.91 18.21 -12.06
C LEU A 442 -20.59 19.71 -12.08
N ASN A 443 -21.26 20.48 -12.95
CA ASN A 443 -20.97 21.90 -13.16
C ASN A 443 -22.05 22.82 -12.57
N ASP A 444 -23.32 22.41 -12.63
CA ASP A 444 -24.44 23.29 -12.26
C ASP A 444 -24.93 23.05 -10.82
N ASN A 445 -24.51 21.95 -10.19
CA ASN A 445 -24.85 21.63 -8.81
C ASN A 445 -23.65 21.80 -7.86
N PRO A 446 -23.59 22.88 -7.05
CA PRO A 446 -22.47 23.13 -6.14
C PRO A 446 -22.35 22.09 -5.02
N LEU A 447 -23.40 21.30 -4.73
CA LEU A 447 -23.34 20.23 -3.74
C LEU A 447 -22.43 19.06 -4.15
N ASN A 448 -22.15 18.93 -5.45
CA ASN A 448 -21.31 17.87 -6.02
C ASN A 448 -19.89 18.37 -6.37
N TYR A 449 -19.47 19.49 -5.78
CA TYR A 449 -18.18 20.11 -6.09
C TYR A 449 -16.99 19.17 -5.83
N VAL A 450 -17.06 18.32 -4.81
CA VAL A 450 -15.98 17.40 -4.44
C VAL A 450 -15.77 16.35 -5.55
N GLU A 451 -16.86 15.90 -6.16
CA GLU A 451 -16.94 14.84 -7.16
C GLU A 451 -16.66 15.36 -8.58
N SER A 452 -16.87 16.67 -8.83
CA SER A 452 -16.77 17.30 -10.15
C SER A 452 -15.52 16.91 -10.95
N GLY A 453 -14.35 16.94 -10.31
CA GLY A 453 -13.08 16.67 -10.96
C GLY A 453 -12.83 15.18 -11.22
N LEU A 454 -13.10 14.34 -10.22
CA LEU A 454 -12.95 12.88 -10.34
C LEU A 454 -13.94 12.32 -11.38
N ASN A 455 -15.22 12.67 -11.28
CA ASN A 455 -16.24 12.12 -12.17
C ASN A 455 -16.02 12.62 -13.61
N ALA A 456 -15.58 13.86 -13.82
CA ALA A 456 -15.18 14.32 -15.16
C ALA A 456 -14.04 13.47 -15.74
N LEU A 457 -13.02 13.12 -14.93
CA LEU A 457 -11.93 12.23 -15.35
C LEU A 457 -12.46 10.84 -15.73
N GLN A 458 -13.33 10.26 -14.91
CA GLN A 458 -13.89 8.92 -15.11
C GLN A 458 -14.59 8.82 -16.47
N ILE A 459 -15.58 9.67 -16.74
CA ILE A 459 -16.37 9.58 -17.98
C ILE A 459 -15.54 9.88 -19.23
N LEU A 460 -14.57 10.81 -19.16
CA LEU A 460 -13.65 11.02 -20.27
C LEU A 460 -12.78 9.78 -20.53
N SER A 461 -12.34 9.09 -19.48
CA SER A 461 -11.61 7.81 -19.61
C SER A 461 -12.50 6.72 -20.22
N PHE A 462 -13.74 6.59 -19.76
CA PHE A 462 -14.71 5.61 -20.26
C PHE A 462 -14.95 5.77 -21.76
N LEU A 463 -15.24 7.00 -22.20
CA LEU A 463 -15.49 7.31 -23.61
C LEU A 463 -14.26 7.01 -24.49
N LYS A 464 -13.05 7.26 -23.99
CA LYS A 464 -11.81 6.93 -24.71
C LYS A 464 -11.59 5.43 -24.84
N VAL A 465 -11.80 4.67 -23.76
CA VAL A 465 -11.73 3.21 -23.80
C VAL A 465 -12.79 2.65 -24.76
N ALA A 466 -14.02 3.18 -24.71
CA ALA A 466 -15.10 2.77 -25.60
C ALA A 466 -14.79 3.04 -27.07
N HIS A 467 -14.32 4.25 -27.40
CA HIS A 467 -13.89 4.59 -28.77
C HIS A 467 -12.77 3.67 -29.24
N HIS A 468 -11.76 3.44 -28.40
CA HIS A 468 -10.61 2.60 -28.72
C HIS A 468 -11.00 1.14 -29.01
N ILE A 469 -11.88 0.56 -28.21
CA ILE A 469 -12.30 -0.85 -28.36
C ILE A 469 -13.25 -1.02 -29.55
N THR A 470 -14.19 -0.09 -29.73
CA THR A 470 -15.30 -0.26 -30.67
C THR A 470 -15.10 0.42 -32.02
N GLY A 471 -14.20 1.41 -32.10
CA GLY A 471 -14.05 2.28 -33.26
C GLY A 471 -15.26 3.18 -33.57
N ASP A 472 -16.24 3.29 -32.65
CA ASP A 472 -17.44 4.09 -32.86
C ASP A 472 -17.16 5.57 -32.56
N GLU A 473 -17.09 6.39 -33.62
CA GLU A 473 -16.78 7.82 -33.54
C GLU A 473 -17.75 8.63 -32.65
N ARG A 474 -18.97 8.13 -32.39
CA ARG A 474 -19.90 8.80 -31.46
C ARG A 474 -19.27 9.00 -30.09
N TYR A 475 -18.49 8.05 -29.59
CA TYR A 475 -17.86 8.18 -28.26
C TYR A 475 -16.78 9.28 -28.24
N GLU A 476 -16.03 9.44 -29.33
CA GLU A 476 -15.09 10.55 -29.49
C GLU A 476 -15.83 11.90 -29.61
N GLU A 477 -16.97 11.95 -30.30
CA GLU A 477 -17.83 13.14 -30.35
C GLU A 477 -18.33 13.54 -28.94
N HIS A 478 -18.80 12.58 -28.14
CA HIS A 478 -19.19 12.81 -26.75
C HIS A 478 -18.01 13.28 -25.89
N PHE A 479 -16.82 12.69 -26.06
CA PHE A 479 -15.60 13.11 -25.38
C PHE A 479 -15.27 14.58 -25.68
N ARG A 480 -15.28 14.97 -26.96
CA ARG A 480 -15.01 16.35 -27.39
C ARG A 480 -16.09 17.31 -26.88
N LYS A 481 -17.36 16.90 -26.93
CA LYS A 481 -18.48 17.69 -26.40
C LYS A 481 -18.29 18.03 -24.92
N LEU A 482 -18.01 17.03 -24.08
CA LEU A 482 -17.80 17.24 -22.65
C LEU A 482 -16.61 18.17 -22.36
N ILE A 483 -15.58 18.14 -23.20
CA ILE A 483 -14.42 19.04 -23.08
C ILE A 483 -14.75 20.46 -23.52
N VAL A 484 -15.32 20.63 -24.72
CA VAL A 484 -15.48 21.95 -25.36
C VAL A 484 -16.69 22.70 -24.79
N GLU A 485 -17.83 22.02 -24.65
CA GLU A 485 -19.09 22.65 -24.23
C GLU A 485 -19.23 22.69 -22.70
N HIS A 486 -18.63 21.73 -22.00
CA HIS A 486 -18.79 21.57 -20.55
C HIS A 486 -17.48 21.70 -19.77
N HIS A 487 -16.37 22.04 -20.43
CA HIS A 487 -15.09 22.36 -19.81
C HIS A 487 -14.50 21.25 -18.90
N TYR A 488 -14.72 19.97 -19.23
CA TYR A 488 -14.29 18.87 -18.35
C TYR A 488 -12.77 18.81 -18.14
N LEU A 489 -11.94 19.29 -19.07
CA LEU A 489 -10.50 19.41 -18.82
C LEU A 489 -10.17 20.38 -17.68
N SER A 490 -10.97 21.43 -17.48
CA SER A 490 -10.81 22.33 -16.33
C SER A 490 -11.16 21.64 -15.02
N ASN A 491 -12.20 20.80 -15.00
CA ASN A 491 -12.57 20.02 -13.81
C ASN A 491 -11.45 19.07 -13.40
N ILE A 492 -10.85 18.38 -14.39
CA ILE A 492 -9.81 17.36 -14.18
C ILE A 492 -8.51 17.95 -13.60
N LEU A 493 -8.17 19.21 -13.88
CA LEU A 493 -7.02 19.86 -13.24
C LEU A 493 -7.15 19.88 -11.70
N LEU A 494 -8.39 19.88 -11.21
CA LEU A 494 -8.73 19.83 -9.79
C LEU A 494 -9.34 18.48 -9.40
N ALA A 495 -9.01 17.39 -10.10
CA ALA A 495 -9.50 16.04 -9.81
C ALA A 495 -9.25 15.63 -8.36
N LYS A 496 -8.02 15.84 -7.85
CA LYS A 496 -7.73 15.68 -6.43
C LYS A 496 -8.06 16.96 -5.65
N LYS A 497 -8.99 16.90 -4.70
CA LYS A 497 -9.23 18.01 -3.75
C LYS A 497 -8.28 17.87 -2.55
N CYS A 498 -7.74 18.99 -2.05
CA CYS A 498 -6.70 18.98 -1.00
C CYS A 498 -6.93 19.97 0.15
N PHE A 499 -7.74 21.02 -0.05
CA PHE A 499 -8.00 22.04 0.96
C PHE A 499 -9.24 22.89 0.60
N PRO A 500 -10.11 23.26 1.55
CA PRO A 500 -10.19 22.74 2.93
C PRO A 500 -10.77 21.31 2.97
N ASP A 501 -10.95 20.71 1.79
CA ASP A 501 -11.65 19.47 1.57
C ASP A 501 -10.90 18.24 2.13
N GLU A 502 -11.69 17.21 2.39
CA GLU A 502 -11.30 15.92 2.94
C GLU A 502 -10.28 15.17 2.05
N ASN A 503 -9.25 14.59 2.65
CA ASN A 503 -8.37 13.65 1.95
C ASN A 503 -9.02 12.25 1.87
N ASN A 504 -9.83 12.04 0.83
CA ASN A 504 -10.47 10.76 0.57
C ASN A 504 -9.58 9.83 -0.28
N HIS A 505 -9.00 8.81 0.36
CA HIS A 505 -8.14 7.81 -0.30
C HIS A 505 -8.89 6.89 -1.28
N SER A 506 -10.22 6.76 -1.15
CA SER A 506 -11.01 6.07 -2.17
C SER A 506 -10.99 6.84 -3.50
N ASP A 507 -11.02 8.17 -3.45
CA ASP A 507 -10.99 9.00 -4.66
C ASP A 507 -9.62 8.98 -5.33
N ASP A 508 -8.54 8.81 -4.57
CA ASP A 508 -7.20 8.58 -5.12
C ASP A 508 -7.18 7.28 -5.92
N GLN A 509 -7.70 6.19 -5.34
CA GLN A 509 -7.77 4.90 -6.02
C GLN A 509 -8.56 5.02 -7.34
N LEU A 510 -9.76 5.60 -7.30
CA LEU A 510 -10.60 5.79 -8.49
C LEU A 510 -9.94 6.69 -9.52
N GLY A 511 -9.32 7.77 -9.07
CA GLY A 511 -8.58 8.67 -9.93
C GLY A 511 -7.49 7.93 -10.71
N PHE A 512 -6.66 7.14 -10.05
CA PHE A 512 -5.57 6.41 -10.71
C PHE A 512 -6.04 5.23 -11.59
N VAL A 513 -7.19 4.64 -11.27
CA VAL A 513 -7.89 3.69 -12.17
C VAL A 513 -8.30 4.38 -13.47
N ALA A 514 -8.90 5.56 -13.39
CA ALA A 514 -9.34 6.32 -14.55
C ALA A 514 -8.18 6.99 -15.31
N TRP A 515 -7.13 7.44 -14.61
CA TRP A 515 -5.94 8.06 -15.22
C TRP A 515 -5.23 7.10 -16.16
N TYR A 516 -5.08 5.84 -15.77
CA TYR A 516 -4.22 4.92 -16.51
C TYR A 516 -4.66 4.75 -17.98
N PRO A 517 -5.90 4.33 -18.31
CA PRO A 517 -6.32 4.16 -19.70
C PRO A 517 -6.27 5.44 -20.52
N ILE A 518 -6.81 6.56 -20.01
CA ILE A 518 -6.86 7.82 -20.78
C ILE A 518 -5.46 8.36 -21.12
N LEU A 519 -4.48 8.20 -20.21
CA LEU A 519 -3.10 8.61 -20.45
C LEU A 519 -2.40 7.77 -21.53
N GLN A 520 -2.79 6.49 -21.67
CA GLN A 520 -2.27 5.63 -22.74
C GLN A 520 -2.93 5.94 -24.09
N LEU A 521 -4.23 6.24 -24.09
CA LEU A 521 -5.04 6.35 -25.30
C LEU A 521 -5.02 7.75 -25.94
N GLU A 522 -5.08 8.83 -25.16
CA GLU A 522 -5.17 10.19 -25.71
C GLU A 522 -3.88 10.60 -26.43
N LYS A 523 -4.01 11.09 -27.67
CA LYS A 523 -2.88 11.48 -28.55
C LYS A 523 -2.85 12.98 -28.86
N ASP A 524 -3.95 13.71 -28.66
CA ASP A 524 -4.01 15.15 -28.88
C ASP A 524 -3.07 15.88 -27.90
N PRO A 525 -2.09 16.64 -28.40
CA PRO A 525 -1.04 17.22 -27.57
C PRO A 525 -1.57 18.27 -26.57
N ARG A 526 -2.63 19.02 -26.91
CA ARG A 526 -3.24 20.01 -26.00
C ARG A 526 -3.99 19.32 -24.88
N VAL A 527 -4.77 18.29 -25.20
CA VAL A 527 -5.48 17.47 -24.21
C VAL A 527 -4.49 16.75 -23.29
N ARG A 528 -3.47 16.10 -23.87
CA ARG A 528 -2.42 15.39 -23.12
C ARG A 528 -1.71 16.29 -22.11
N ARG A 529 -1.45 17.57 -22.45
CA ARG A 529 -0.87 18.51 -21.48
C ARG A 529 -1.76 18.77 -20.28
N ALA A 530 -3.07 18.92 -20.49
CA ALA A 530 -4.02 19.12 -19.40
C ALA A 530 -4.09 17.86 -18.50
N LEU A 531 -4.15 16.68 -19.10
CA LEU A 531 -4.14 15.40 -18.37
C LEU A 531 -2.84 15.22 -17.56
N ALA A 532 -1.68 15.49 -18.18
CA ALA A 532 -0.38 15.42 -17.52
C ALA A 532 -0.28 16.38 -16.32
N ALA A 533 -0.78 17.62 -16.45
CA ALA A 533 -0.83 18.56 -15.35
C ALA A 533 -1.76 18.08 -14.21
N GLY A 534 -2.93 17.53 -14.55
CA GLY A 534 -3.88 16.98 -13.59
C GLY A 534 -3.31 15.80 -12.80
N VAL A 535 -2.73 14.80 -13.47
CA VAL A 535 -2.14 13.63 -12.80
C VAL A 535 -0.89 14.00 -12.03
N SER A 536 -0.07 14.96 -12.50
CA SER A 536 1.11 15.44 -11.76
C SER A 536 0.71 16.10 -10.44
N ARG A 537 -0.33 16.94 -10.46
CA ARG A 537 -0.89 17.54 -9.25
C ARG A 537 -1.46 16.48 -8.31
N HIS A 538 -2.20 15.50 -8.83
CA HIS A 538 -2.75 14.40 -8.04
C HIS A 538 -1.61 13.59 -7.39
N TYR A 539 -0.60 13.17 -8.18
CA TYR A 539 0.54 12.41 -7.69
C TYR A 539 1.34 13.17 -6.61
N ALA A 540 1.53 14.48 -6.75
CA ALA A 540 2.25 15.27 -5.75
C ALA A 540 1.64 15.18 -4.34
N VAL A 541 0.32 14.94 -4.24
CA VAL A 541 -0.41 14.79 -2.96
C VAL A 541 -0.15 13.43 -2.33
N VAL A 542 -0.20 12.37 -3.14
CA VAL A 542 -0.07 10.97 -2.66
C VAL A 542 1.38 10.48 -2.64
N LYS A 543 2.32 11.18 -3.29
CA LYS A 543 3.75 10.82 -3.34
C LYS A 543 4.37 10.52 -1.97
N PRO A 544 4.08 11.25 -0.87
CA PRO A 544 4.62 10.94 0.46
C PRO A 544 4.27 9.55 0.99
N GLU A 545 3.19 8.93 0.49
CA GLU A 545 2.74 7.58 0.88
C GLU A 545 3.55 6.47 0.20
N LYS A 546 4.42 6.83 -0.75
CA LYS A 546 5.14 5.92 -1.66
C LYS A 546 4.22 4.88 -2.33
N PRO A 547 3.08 5.30 -2.91
CA PRO A 547 2.09 4.36 -3.41
C PRO A 547 2.57 3.71 -4.71
N SER A 548 2.81 2.40 -4.67
CA SER A 548 3.31 1.64 -5.82
C SER A 548 2.45 1.83 -7.08
N PHE A 549 1.13 1.63 -6.97
CA PHE A 549 0.21 1.74 -8.11
C PHE A 549 0.18 3.14 -8.71
N TYR A 550 -0.02 4.15 -7.88
CA TYR A 550 -0.14 5.54 -8.33
C TYR A 550 1.17 6.06 -8.94
N THR A 551 2.31 5.65 -8.37
CA THR A 551 3.64 5.99 -8.87
C THR A 551 3.87 5.42 -10.26
N PHE A 552 3.54 4.15 -10.50
CA PHE A 552 3.76 3.54 -11.82
C PHE A 552 2.80 4.07 -12.89
N VAL A 553 1.56 4.45 -12.52
CA VAL A 553 0.69 5.19 -13.44
C VAL A 553 1.30 6.54 -13.82
N TYR A 554 1.75 7.33 -12.84
CA TYR A 554 2.40 8.62 -13.09
C TYR A 554 3.69 8.49 -13.91
N ALA A 555 4.48 7.44 -13.68
CA ALA A 555 5.72 7.17 -14.41
C ALA A 555 5.50 6.93 -15.92
N THR A 556 4.29 6.58 -16.37
CA THR A 556 3.96 6.51 -17.81
C THR A 556 3.94 7.89 -18.49
N VAL A 557 3.86 8.96 -17.69
CA VAL A 557 3.86 10.35 -18.15
C VAL A 557 5.22 11.00 -17.88
N ASP A 558 5.71 10.90 -16.64
CA ASP A 558 6.95 11.53 -16.18
C ASP A 558 7.74 10.57 -15.28
N PRO A 559 8.51 9.64 -15.88
CA PRO A 559 9.30 8.68 -15.11
C PRO A 559 10.42 9.33 -14.29
N ALA A 560 10.87 10.54 -14.65
CA ALA A 560 11.90 11.27 -13.92
C ALA A 560 11.35 11.94 -12.65
N GLY A 561 10.07 12.35 -12.65
CA GLY A 561 9.40 12.91 -11.47
C GLY A 561 8.81 11.85 -10.52
N ALA A 562 8.62 10.62 -11.00
CA ALA A 562 8.10 9.49 -10.24
C ALA A 562 9.13 8.93 -9.23
N ASP A 563 8.71 8.64 -8.00
CA ASP A 563 9.53 7.95 -6.99
C ASP A 563 9.52 6.43 -7.19
N ILE A 564 10.10 5.97 -8.32
CA ILE A 564 10.19 4.54 -8.65
C ILE A 564 10.89 3.74 -7.52
N PRO A 565 12.02 4.18 -6.93
CA PRO A 565 12.64 3.46 -5.82
C PRO A 565 11.72 3.33 -4.59
N GLY A 566 11.00 4.40 -4.23
CA GLY A 566 10.02 4.36 -3.13
C GLY A 566 8.85 3.41 -3.40
N ALA A 567 8.35 3.37 -4.63
CA ALA A 567 7.32 2.41 -5.05
C ALA A 567 7.82 0.95 -5.01
N VAL A 568 9.06 0.69 -5.44
CA VAL A 568 9.67 -0.64 -5.33
C VAL A 568 9.84 -1.05 -3.86
N GLU A 569 10.28 -0.14 -2.99
CA GLU A 569 10.39 -0.43 -1.57
C GLU A 569 9.02 -0.72 -0.94
N ASN A 570 7.99 0.02 -1.32
CA ASN A 570 6.63 -0.25 -0.87
C ASN A 570 6.14 -1.65 -1.32
N LEU A 571 6.43 -2.09 -2.55
CA LEU A 571 6.16 -3.47 -2.96
C LEU A 571 6.90 -4.49 -2.06
N ARG A 572 8.17 -4.24 -1.69
CA ARG A 572 8.91 -5.13 -0.79
C ARG A 572 8.26 -5.22 0.59
N GLU A 573 7.77 -4.10 1.11
CA GLU A 573 7.14 -3.99 2.42
C GLU A 573 5.72 -4.58 2.47
N ILE A 574 5.01 -4.70 1.35
CA ILE A 574 3.68 -5.34 1.35
C ILE A 574 3.85 -6.81 1.80
N PRO A 575 3.20 -7.23 2.90
CA PRO A 575 3.36 -8.58 3.44
C PRO A 575 2.88 -9.64 2.45
N THR A 576 3.71 -10.66 2.20
CA THR A 576 3.36 -11.75 1.27
C THR A 576 2.14 -12.55 1.73
N ASP A 577 1.90 -12.62 3.04
CA ASP A 577 0.76 -13.36 3.58
C ASP A 577 -0.60 -12.69 3.30
N ARG A 578 -0.61 -11.38 3.00
CA ARG A 578 -1.81 -10.57 2.73
C ARG A 578 -2.89 -10.64 3.83
N ARG A 579 -2.58 -11.12 5.03
CA ARG A 579 -3.52 -11.17 6.16
C ARG A 579 -3.60 -9.82 6.87
N LEU A 580 -4.83 -9.42 7.17
CA LEU A 580 -5.15 -8.20 7.89
C LEU A 580 -4.98 -8.40 9.40
N TYR A 581 -3.74 -8.65 9.82
CA TYR A 581 -3.37 -8.69 11.24
C TYR A 581 -3.62 -7.34 11.90
N ARG A 582 -4.04 -7.39 13.16
CA ARG A 582 -4.14 -6.19 13.99
C ARG A 582 -2.76 -5.56 14.14
N ALA A 583 -2.68 -4.27 13.85
CA ALA A 583 -1.52 -3.43 14.06
C ALA A 583 -1.92 -2.26 14.95
N GLU A 584 -1.15 -2.00 16.00
CA GLU A 584 -1.30 -0.84 16.87
C GLU A 584 -0.01 -0.04 16.80
N ASN A 585 -0.12 1.24 16.47
CA ASN A 585 1.01 2.16 16.38
C ASN A 585 0.76 3.46 17.15
N SER A 586 -0.44 3.68 17.71
CA SER A 586 -0.78 4.94 18.40
C SER A 586 0.04 5.22 19.67
N HIS A 587 0.68 4.19 20.23
CA HIS A 587 1.57 4.30 21.38
C HIS A 587 3.01 4.68 21.05
N ARG A 588 3.38 4.59 19.77
CA ARG A 588 4.75 4.78 19.31
C ARG A 588 5.29 6.15 19.70
N LYS A 589 6.56 6.19 20.11
CA LYS A 589 7.24 7.42 20.53
C LYS A 589 7.96 8.13 19.40
N ASP A 590 8.11 7.48 18.26
CA ASP A 590 8.77 7.98 17.05
C ASP A 590 7.80 8.58 16.02
N VAL A 591 6.49 8.56 16.30
CA VAL A 591 5.46 9.09 15.39
C VAL A 591 4.84 10.38 15.93
N SER A 592 4.23 11.15 15.03
CA SER A 592 3.48 12.36 15.37
C SER A 592 2.11 12.35 14.68
N PHE A 593 1.11 12.84 15.38
CA PHE A 593 -0.27 12.90 14.90
C PHE A 593 -0.58 14.24 14.23
N SER A 594 -1.37 14.17 13.16
CA SER A 594 -1.98 15.35 12.55
C SER A 594 -2.91 16.03 13.57
N PRO A 595 -2.94 17.37 13.63
CA PRO A 595 -3.93 18.09 14.44
C PRO A 595 -5.35 17.95 13.89
N LEU A 596 -5.49 17.51 12.62
CA LEU A 596 -6.77 17.26 11.97
C LEU A 596 -6.99 15.75 11.81
N PRO A 597 -8.16 15.22 12.22
CA PRO A 597 -8.48 13.82 11.98
C PRO A 597 -8.78 13.58 10.50
N ASN A 598 -8.88 12.31 10.11
CA ASN A 598 -9.43 11.96 8.81
C ASN A 598 -10.95 12.18 8.76
N ARG A 599 -11.53 11.88 7.59
CA ARG A 599 -12.96 12.01 7.29
C ARG A 599 -13.91 11.32 8.24
N PHE A 600 -13.45 10.23 8.84
CA PHE A 600 -14.23 9.44 9.79
C PHE A 600 -14.01 9.94 11.23
N SER A 601 -13.43 11.13 11.39
CA SER A 601 -13.04 11.72 12.67
C SER A 601 -12.03 10.87 13.46
N ARG A 602 -11.21 10.08 12.77
CA ARG A 602 -10.17 9.25 13.39
C ARG A 602 -8.82 9.97 13.41
N PRO A 603 -8.03 9.83 14.49
CA PRO A 603 -6.67 10.35 14.52
C PRO A 603 -5.80 9.69 13.46
N VAL A 604 -5.02 10.50 12.74
CA VAL A 604 -4.07 10.04 11.73
C VAL A 604 -2.69 10.58 11.98
N LEU A 605 -1.68 9.83 11.54
CA LEU A 605 -0.28 10.19 11.60
C LEU A 605 0.04 11.29 10.58
N THR A 606 1.13 12.01 10.83
CA THR A 606 1.69 13.00 9.89
C THR A 606 2.50 12.35 8.77
N GLN A 607 2.84 11.06 8.90
CA GLN A 607 3.61 10.28 7.94
C GLN A 607 3.04 8.87 7.87
N ALA A 608 2.97 8.32 6.65
CA ALA A 608 2.58 6.93 6.45
C ALA A 608 3.68 6.00 6.97
N LEU A 609 3.27 4.99 7.76
CA LEU A 609 4.19 3.95 8.20
C LEU A 609 4.48 2.95 7.07
N PRO A 610 5.64 2.30 7.08
CA PRO A 610 5.96 1.19 6.19
C PRO A 610 4.84 0.15 6.10
N ALA A 611 4.62 -0.44 4.92
CA ALA A 611 3.48 -1.37 4.72
C ALA A 611 3.56 -2.62 5.63
N ASP A 612 4.78 -3.02 6.00
CA ASP A 612 5.05 -4.16 6.88
C ASP A 612 4.78 -3.84 8.37
N GLU A 613 4.65 -2.57 8.75
CA GLU A 613 4.39 -2.08 10.13
C GLU A 613 2.94 -1.63 10.35
N ARG A 614 2.08 -1.73 9.33
CA ARG A 614 0.66 -1.39 9.42
C ARG A 614 -0.24 -2.50 8.87
N CYS A 615 -1.54 -2.36 9.12
CA CYS A 615 -2.55 -3.19 8.48
C CYS A 615 -2.74 -2.74 7.02
N PHE A 616 -1.86 -3.17 6.12
CA PHE A 616 -1.98 -2.87 4.69
C PHE A 616 -3.09 -3.73 4.05
N ALA A 617 -4.25 -3.11 3.83
CA ALA A 617 -5.35 -3.68 3.05
C ALA A 617 -5.22 -3.29 1.56
N LYS A 618 -6.05 -2.36 1.09
CA LYS A 618 -6.15 -1.92 -0.30
C LYS A 618 -5.74 -0.45 -0.48
N TRP A 619 -5.65 -0.01 -1.73
CA TRP A 619 -5.26 1.36 -2.11
C TRP A 619 -6.26 2.46 -1.68
N ASN A 620 -7.52 2.11 -1.39
CA ASN A 620 -8.52 3.02 -0.85
C ASN A 620 -8.50 3.18 0.68
N ALA A 621 -7.62 2.44 1.38
CA ALA A 621 -7.43 2.59 2.81
C ALA A 621 -6.51 3.77 3.12
N ASP A 622 -6.79 4.47 4.22
CA ASP A 622 -5.98 5.60 4.69
C ASP A 622 -4.65 5.09 5.29
N PRO A 623 -3.49 5.33 4.66
CA PRO A 623 -2.21 4.82 5.13
C PRO A 623 -1.68 5.56 6.36
N TYR A 624 -2.33 6.66 6.77
CA TYR A 624 -1.99 7.42 7.95
C TYR A 624 -2.78 6.98 9.19
N GLU A 625 -3.75 6.06 9.07
CA GLU A 625 -4.37 5.44 10.24
C GLU A 625 -3.32 4.65 11.04
N SER A 626 -3.20 4.98 12.33
CA SER A 626 -2.18 4.38 13.21
C SER A 626 -2.53 2.94 13.62
N ASP A 627 -3.81 2.69 13.90
CA ASP A 627 -4.31 1.42 14.44
C ASP A 627 -5.36 0.82 13.51
N GLY A 628 -5.31 -0.50 13.28
CA GLY A 628 -6.28 -1.18 12.41
C GLY A 628 -6.08 -2.70 12.31
N GLY A 629 -6.88 -3.35 11.48
CA GLY A 629 -6.83 -4.80 11.23
C GLY A 629 -7.81 -5.63 12.07
N ASN A 630 -7.84 -6.95 11.79
CA ASN A 630 -8.81 -7.88 12.37
C ASN A 630 -8.14 -9.24 12.71
N ASP A 631 -7.05 -9.17 13.49
CA ASP A 631 -6.29 -10.32 14.01
C ASP A 631 -5.83 -11.36 12.98
N GLY A 632 -5.90 -11.06 11.68
CA GLY A 632 -5.44 -11.91 10.58
C GLY A 632 -6.47 -12.91 10.04
N HIS A 633 -7.74 -12.80 10.43
CA HIS A 633 -8.80 -13.68 9.92
C HIS A 633 -9.25 -13.36 8.49
N ILE A 634 -8.90 -12.19 7.98
CA ILE A 634 -9.17 -11.81 6.59
C ILE A 634 -7.85 -11.89 5.82
N GLU A 635 -7.84 -12.69 4.76
CA GLU A 635 -6.78 -12.70 3.73
C GLU A 635 -7.28 -11.85 2.56
N ASP A 636 -6.50 -10.84 2.19
CA ASP A 636 -6.79 -9.93 1.08
C ASP A 636 -6.54 -10.61 -0.28
N ASP A 637 -7.36 -10.32 -1.29
CA ASP A 637 -7.27 -10.94 -2.62
C ASP A 637 -5.99 -10.65 -3.43
N GLY A 638 -5.07 -9.84 -2.91
CA GLY A 638 -3.76 -9.62 -3.53
C GLY A 638 -3.75 -8.63 -4.68
N ALA A 639 -4.91 -8.12 -5.12
CA ALA A 639 -5.02 -7.13 -6.19
C ALA A 639 -4.14 -5.89 -5.95
N ALA A 640 -4.04 -5.46 -4.69
CA ALA A 640 -3.24 -4.30 -4.29
C ALA A 640 -1.73 -4.49 -4.55
N TYR A 641 -1.25 -5.74 -4.66
CA TYR A 641 0.14 -6.06 -5.00
C TYR A 641 0.30 -6.42 -6.48
N LEU A 642 -0.56 -7.31 -7.00
CA LEU A 642 -0.42 -7.88 -8.34
C LEU A 642 -0.47 -6.80 -9.44
N LEU A 643 -1.42 -5.87 -9.35
CA LEU A 643 -1.58 -4.81 -10.34
C LEU A 643 -0.33 -3.90 -10.46
N PRO A 644 0.14 -3.24 -9.38
CA PRO A 644 1.32 -2.38 -9.49
C PRO A 644 2.58 -3.14 -9.90
N TYR A 645 2.79 -4.37 -9.42
CA TYR A 645 3.96 -5.17 -9.81
C TYR A 645 3.97 -5.47 -11.31
N TRP A 646 2.88 -6.00 -11.86
CA TRP A 646 2.82 -6.33 -13.29
C TRP A 646 2.77 -5.08 -14.18
N MET A 647 2.21 -3.97 -13.70
CA MET A 647 2.30 -2.68 -14.36
C MET A 647 3.75 -2.21 -14.48
N ALA A 648 4.53 -2.28 -13.41
CA ALA A 648 5.94 -1.90 -13.43
C ALA A 648 6.77 -2.76 -14.38
N ARG A 649 6.51 -4.08 -14.41
CA ARG A 649 7.14 -5.02 -15.35
C ARG A 649 6.77 -4.73 -16.79
N TYR A 650 5.49 -4.52 -17.08
CA TYR A 650 4.99 -4.27 -18.43
C TYR A 650 5.56 -2.98 -19.03
N HIS A 651 5.59 -1.89 -18.27
CA HIS A 651 6.14 -0.61 -18.73
C HIS A 651 7.68 -0.51 -18.65
N GLY A 652 8.36 -1.55 -18.18
CA GLY A 652 9.81 -1.57 -18.03
C GLY A 652 10.35 -0.62 -16.96
N PHE A 653 9.55 -0.25 -15.97
CA PHE A 653 10.02 0.53 -14.81
C PHE A 653 10.89 -0.30 -13.88
N ILE A 654 10.67 -1.62 -13.83
CA ILE A 654 11.49 -2.56 -13.07
C ILE A 654 11.92 -3.72 -13.97
N GLU A 655 13.13 -4.20 -13.72
CA GLU A 655 13.70 -5.38 -14.35
C GLU A 655 14.29 -6.29 -13.27
N GLU A 656 13.95 -7.57 -13.29
CA GLU A 656 14.48 -8.54 -12.33
C GLU A 656 15.92 -8.88 -12.73
N THR A 657 16.86 -8.76 -11.79
CA THR A 657 18.22 -9.26 -11.99
C THR A 657 18.20 -10.78 -11.92
N ASN A 658 18.74 -11.45 -12.94
CA ASN A 658 18.93 -12.91 -12.98
C ASN A 658 19.83 -13.43 -11.86
#